data_AF-A0A812MPG0-F1
#
_entry.id   AF-A0A812MPG0-F1
#
_cell.length_a   1.000
_cell.length_b   1.000
_cell.length_c   1.000
_cell.angle_alpha   90.00
_cell.angle_beta   90.00
_cell.angle_gamma   90.00
#
_symmetry.space_group_name_H-M   'P 1'
#
loop_
_entity.id
_entity.type
_entity.pdbx_description
1 polymer ?
#
loop_
_entity_poly.entity_id
_entity_poly.type
_entity_poly.pdbx_seq_one_letter_code
_entity_poly.pdbx_strand_id
1 'polypeptide(L)'
;MRSWVLRLCACQVLGRRSFLERSQLREAVVTWERNVSARTELTNEFGNISEWDISAMSNMSGVFAGLESFNEDLTAWQTSQVTDMSFLFAGASSFNRSLSSWSTSKVTTMRAMFYNATAYNQPLRSWVTTAVIDMSYMFYGAHRFNQPLDTWNTQRVTDMSYMFCGASAFDQPLCMWTTSAVQNMSGMFEDAWAYNNNYERGLGYKFLSEKSTTKAFGWDTSSVTDMSSMFKGARSFNRPIGRWVTSAVTSMRSMFSGATAFDHLLMHWDVSRVTDMSFMFEGASSFKQPLFLWNTSAVQNMTSMFQDAKFFNHALSSWNVSAVRDMRGMFRRALSYNQPLDLWDTAKVTDMTGMFQGAMAFNQRIGNWDTSRVTSMGSMFLDASTFNQAIGSWCVSAVVDLSRMFSRAASFNQRLPWDTRAVKNFSSMFEEAWTFNEPVESWNTTAAVDMRSMFCFADRFNQPLSTWNTSSVTDMSFMFAGAPAFDQPLSTWDTASVKNMSGMFFHAWSFNQPLESWNTASVTDMSRMFACAADFNQPIGSWHTSSVTNISGMFQRAGRFNQPLSSWNTSAVRDMTDIFSKAFSFDQSLSPWHVAQAVGAKTVLKDGGFGSCRRLGMFKSWDLDFSYEHLPHIGCAGCGDGAPCPDHGLACLQKMCVPMVQGFLELGRADWSSDEQIFAGKVGFRACAKLCRDSQQCTGFLLRSDDGCLQLRGQMPRYILEGKVMGDLAYWKQTCSTLSCPACWATGADVPYGTEVNEATCCECADDHMVQDWMSAPVLKCMPCPAGHQPLENRSGCRLCRAGYVAPRGSSQCKPCFPNFVPSQTQESCVACPKNMYAFAEDVVCRSCKFPYVFLNGGCIWWHWPVIVAGLLVLLGLLRKTASSMKKRRWRKLRERLGKVESIMRGLEWELWDEQPDTVDRYVTILEALDVSAAEVFEKMANIRAAQSLRSGVSLRYLLSSDFARLASDRTGERNPTFNRMKETFWLQGDPIGQSIICPRDGRLGCALVDWLPRADRREQTHYLSWTWMYTLDKLRSALEMFASSCMESHLVFFYMCFFVNNQFRIIRDGSVSGSQDLEHTFRQNLTRTGHVVAVLDTWHEPIYLTRIWTVYEQFVACTLQVPVTFVMPQASMASLQLKILQGEVGLKEVTDSVCNVNSAMAEAWDSRDEAKVKATIQDTVGFEYVNRHVRKAMLQWIGTVVREQFQNLVDQAQERSRQELGDRSPFTV
;
A
#
# COMPACT_ATOMS: atom_id res chain seq x y z
N MET A 1 57.17 -23.75 -53.83
CA MET A 1 57.42 -24.65 -54.99
C MET A 1 58.49 -25.66 -54.59
N ARG A 2 58.42 -26.90 -55.11
CA ARG A 2 59.53 -27.83 -55.51
C ARG A 2 60.85 -27.83 -54.71
N SER A 3 61.54 -28.93 -54.35
CA SER A 3 61.30 -30.39 -54.22
C SER A 3 62.68 -31.07 -53.98
N TRP A 4 62.74 -32.32 -53.49
CA TRP A 4 63.94 -33.18 -53.25
C TRP A 4 64.74 -32.86 -51.97
N VAL A 5 64.93 -33.72 -50.94
CA VAL A 5 64.91 -35.20 -50.69
C VAL A 5 66.26 -35.89 -50.91
N LEU A 6 66.67 -36.76 -49.94
CA LEU A 6 67.80 -37.72 -49.88
C LEU A 6 69.06 -37.28 -49.08
N ARG A 7 69.70 -38.10 -48.20
CA ARG A 7 69.37 -39.42 -47.58
C ARG A 7 70.37 -39.77 -46.44
N LEU A 8 70.12 -40.89 -45.72
CA LEU A 8 70.99 -41.63 -44.77
C LEU A 8 71.07 -41.03 -43.34
N CYS A 9 71.12 -41.77 -42.22
CA CYS A 9 70.77 -43.17 -41.83
C CYS A 9 70.86 -43.23 -40.27
N ALA A 10 70.25 -44.15 -39.50
CA ALA A 10 69.23 -45.19 -39.73
C ALA A 10 68.58 -45.57 -38.36
N CYS A 11 67.59 -46.49 -38.37
CA CYS A 11 67.04 -47.26 -37.23
C CYS A 11 67.26 -46.77 -35.78
N GLN A 12 66.25 -46.15 -35.18
CA GLN A 12 65.89 -46.37 -33.77
C GLN A 12 64.44 -45.92 -33.49
N VAL A 13 63.62 -46.87 -33.03
CA VAL A 13 62.28 -46.76 -32.38
C VAL A 13 61.29 -45.71 -32.93
N LEU A 14 60.11 -46.19 -33.36
CA LEU A 14 58.92 -45.35 -33.61
C LEU A 14 58.34 -44.80 -32.29
N GLY A 15 59.04 -43.83 -31.68
CA GLY A 15 58.48 -42.96 -30.67
C GLY A 15 57.58 -41.91 -31.34
N ARG A 16 56.33 -41.80 -30.87
CA ARG A 16 55.42 -40.74 -31.31
C ARG A 16 55.97 -39.37 -30.91
N ARG A 17 55.68 -38.33 -31.68
CA ARG A 17 56.12 -36.96 -31.34
C ARG A 17 55.46 -36.51 -30.04
N SER A 18 56.25 -35.94 -29.14
CA SER A 18 55.77 -35.36 -27.88
C SER A 18 55.57 -33.86 -28.00
N PHE A 19 54.61 -33.33 -27.24
CA PHE A 19 54.35 -31.90 -27.16
C PHE A 19 55.28 -31.25 -26.14
N LEU A 20 56.11 -30.31 -26.60
CA LEU A 20 57.06 -29.57 -25.75
C LEU A 20 56.53 -28.17 -25.37
N GLU A 21 55.68 -27.57 -26.19
CA GLU A 21 55.10 -26.25 -25.94
C GLU A 21 53.56 -26.26 -25.89
N ARG A 22 53.01 -25.49 -24.95
CA ARG A 22 51.57 -25.26 -24.76
C ARG A 22 50.87 -24.69 -26.01
N SER A 23 51.59 -23.86 -26.78
CA SER A 23 51.19 -23.30 -28.08
C SER A 23 50.87 -24.41 -29.09
N GLN A 24 51.82 -25.31 -29.30
CA GLN A 24 51.73 -26.43 -30.24
C GLN A 24 50.58 -27.36 -29.89
N LEU A 25 50.44 -27.75 -28.61
CA LEU A 25 49.33 -28.58 -28.17
C LEU A 25 47.98 -27.89 -28.37
N ARG A 26 47.86 -26.61 -28.01
CA ARG A 26 46.63 -25.84 -28.20
C ARG A 26 46.23 -25.78 -29.68
N GLU A 27 47.17 -25.56 -30.59
CA GLU A 27 46.91 -25.54 -32.03
C GLU A 27 46.46 -26.92 -32.54
N ALA A 28 47.12 -28.00 -32.10
CA ALA A 28 46.74 -29.37 -32.44
C ALA A 28 45.33 -29.73 -31.93
N VAL A 29 44.99 -29.39 -30.68
CA VAL A 29 43.66 -29.62 -30.09
C VAL A 29 42.58 -28.80 -30.80
N VAL A 30 42.82 -27.52 -31.11
CA VAL A 30 41.86 -26.67 -31.85
C VAL A 30 41.64 -27.22 -33.26
N THR A 31 42.71 -27.67 -33.92
CA THR A 31 42.65 -28.28 -35.26
C THR A 31 41.91 -29.62 -35.23
N TRP A 32 42.18 -30.47 -34.25
CA TRP A 32 41.44 -31.72 -34.02
C TRP A 32 39.94 -31.46 -33.91
N GLU A 33 39.54 -30.52 -33.06
CA GLU A 33 38.12 -30.27 -32.81
C GLU A 33 37.43 -29.60 -34.00
N ARG A 34 38.01 -28.54 -34.57
CA ARG A 34 37.36 -27.70 -35.60
C ARG A 34 37.54 -28.20 -37.03
N ASN A 35 38.52 -29.06 -37.31
CA ASN A 35 38.82 -29.54 -38.65
C ASN A 35 38.86 -31.08 -38.71
N VAL A 36 37.69 -31.67 -38.99
CA VAL A 36 37.52 -33.13 -39.10
C VAL A 36 38.46 -33.76 -40.14
N SER A 37 38.79 -33.08 -41.24
CA SER A 37 39.69 -33.65 -42.26
C SER A 37 41.15 -33.70 -41.80
N ALA A 38 41.58 -32.78 -40.95
CA ALA A 38 42.93 -32.78 -40.35
C ALA A 38 43.10 -33.81 -39.23
N ARG A 39 42.02 -34.41 -38.69
CA ARG A 39 42.12 -35.47 -37.67
C ARG A 39 42.94 -36.66 -38.16
N THR A 40 42.84 -37.03 -39.44
CA THR A 40 43.62 -38.13 -40.03
C THR A 40 45.12 -37.82 -40.06
N GLU A 41 45.48 -36.58 -40.38
CA GLU A 41 46.88 -36.12 -40.42
C GLU A 41 47.47 -36.08 -39.00
N LEU A 42 46.76 -35.47 -38.05
CA LEU A 42 47.13 -35.48 -36.62
C LEU A 42 47.22 -36.90 -36.05
N THR A 43 46.34 -37.82 -36.46
CA THR A 43 46.39 -39.24 -36.04
C THR A 43 47.63 -39.94 -36.56
N ASN A 44 48.07 -39.63 -37.79
CA ASN A 44 49.30 -40.19 -38.36
C ASN A 44 50.58 -39.62 -37.72
N GLU A 45 50.55 -38.37 -37.24
CA GLU A 45 51.73 -37.71 -36.65
C GLU A 45 51.89 -37.96 -35.13
N PHE A 46 50.78 -37.87 -34.38
CA PHE A 46 50.78 -37.91 -32.91
C PHE A 46 50.02 -39.12 -32.32
N GLY A 47 49.24 -39.85 -33.13
CA GLY A 47 48.29 -40.87 -32.66
C GLY A 47 46.91 -40.28 -32.36
N ASN A 48 46.01 -41.11 -31.81
CA ASN A 48 44.71 -40.61 -31.34
C ASN A 48 44.94 -39.61 -30.19
N ILE A 49 44.07 -38.60 -30.05
CA ILE A 49 44.18 -37.58 -29.00
C ILE A 49 44.32 -38.16 -27.58
N SER A 50 43.73 -39.32 -27.29
CA SER A 50 43.89 -40.00 -25.99
C SER A 50 45.31 -40.50 -25.70
N GLU A 51 46.13 -40.64 -26.75
CA GLU A 51 47.46 -41.26 -26.71
C GLU A 51 48.61 -40.26 -26.97
N TRP A 52 48.32 -38.95 -26.99
CA TRP A 52 49.31 -37.89 -27.21
C TRP A 52 50.28 -37.76 -26.02
N ASP A 53 51.59 -37.74 -26.30
CA ASP A 53 52.60 -37.60 -25.24
C ASP A 53 52.77 -36.13 -24.84
N ILE A 54 52.34 -35.84 -23.61
CA ILE A 54 52.47 -34.54 -22.94
C ILE A 54 53.39 -34.58 -21.71
N SER A 55 54.12 -35.67 -21.51
CA SER A 55 54.84 -35.97 -20.25
C SER A 55 55.90 -34.93 -19.85
N ALA A 56 56.39 -34.13 -20.79
CA ALA A 56 57.33 -33.05 -20.56
C ALA A 56 56.69 -31.69 -20.20
N MET A 57 55.37 -31.54 -20.33
CA MET A 57 54.70 -30.24 -20.20
C MET A 57 54.58 -29.77 -18.73
N SER A 58 54.96 -28.52 -18.48
CA SER A 58 54.73 -27.83 -17.20
C SER A 58 53.51 -26.89 -17.21
N ASN A 59 53.11 -26.37 -18.36
CA ASN A 59 51.98 -25.44 -18.49
C ASN A 59 50.93 -25.99 -19.45
N MET A 60 49.69 -26.14 -18.99
CA MET A 60 48.55 -26.57 -19.80
C MET A 60 47.48 -25.48 -19.96
N SER A 61 47.76 -24.24 -19.57
CA SER A 61 46.74 -23.19 -19.46
C SER A 61 45.96 -22.98 -20.77
N GLY A 62 44.63 -22.97 -20.65
CA GLY A 62 43.70 -22.72 -21.76
C GLY A 62 43.75 -23.71 -22.94
N VAL A 63 44.33 -24.92 -22.81
CA VAL A 63 44.47 -25.86 -23.94
C VAL A 63 43.12 -26.26 -24.57
N PHE A 64 42.06 -26.43 -23.78
CA PHE A 64 40.71 -26.76 -24.27
C PHE A 64 39.71 -25.58 -24.20
N ALA A 65 40.17 -24.37 -23.86
CA ALA A 65 39.27 -23.23 -23.66
C ALA A 65 38.45 -22.88 -24.92
N GLY A 66 37.17 -22.58 -24.77
CA GLY A 66 36.25 -22.19 -25.86
C GLY A 66 36.00 -23.30 -26.91
N LEU A 67 36.17 -24.57 -26.54
CA LEU A 67 35.84 -25.72 -27.38
C LEU A 67 34.55 -26.37 -26.86
N GLU A 68 33.41 -25.72 -27.17
CA GLU A 68 32.10 -26.03 -26.58
C GLU A 68 31.65 -27.49 -26.78
N SER A 69 31.93 -28.09 -27.93
CA SER A 69 31.59 -29.48 -28.28
C SER A 69 32.59 -30.53 -27.78
N PHE A 70 33.74 -30.12 -27.25
CA PHE A 70 34.84 -31.02 -26.92
C PHE A 70 34.50 -31.97 -25.76
N ASN A 71 34.61 -33.28 -25.99
CA ASN A 71 34.33 -34.32 -24.99
C ASN A 71 35.12 -35.62 -25.24
N GLU A 72 36.36 -35.49 -25.72
CA GLU A 72 37.27 -36.60 -26.03
C GLU A 72 37.90 -37.20 -24.75
N ASP A 73 38.35 -38.46 -24.83
CA ASP A 73 39.01 -39.16 -23.72
C ASP A 73 40.47 -38.71 -23.55
N LEU A 74 40.83 -38.31 -22.33
CA LEU A 74 42.15 -37.81 -21.93
C LEU A 74 42.76 -38.61 -20.77
N THR A 75 42.21 -39.79 -20.45
CA THR A 75 42.59 -40.57 -19.27
C THR A 75 44.03 -41.09 -19.28
N ALA A 76 44.64 -41.28 -20.46
CA ALA A 76 46.01 -41.77 -20.61
C ALA A 76 47.10 -40.67 -20.56
N TRP A 77 46.71 -39.39 -20.47
CA TRP A 77 47.65 -38.26 -20.47
C TRP A 77 48.51 -38.19 -19.20
N GLN A 78 49.82 -38.03 -19.38
CA GLN A 78 50.82 -37.99 -18.30
C GLN A 78 51.04 -36.56 -17.78
N THR A 79 50.39 -36.20 -16.67
CA THR A 79 50.34 -34.83 -16.13
C THR A 79 51.31 -34.53 -14.98
N SER A 80 52.22 -35.46 -14.65
CA SER A 80 53.09 -35.39 -13.45
C SER A 80 54.11 -34.23 -13.38
N GLN A 81 54.31 -33.49 -14.48
CA GLN A 81 55.18 -32.31 -14.53
C GLN A 81 54.40 -30.98 -14.53
N VAL A 82 53.07 -31.02 -14.62
CA VAL A 82 52.23 -29.84 -14.80
C VAL A 82 52.14 -29.03 -13.51
N THR A 83 52.44 -27.74 -13.61
CA THR A 83 52.34 -26.76 -12.52
C THR A 83 51.18 -25.77 -12.72
N ASP A 84 50.75 -25.53 -13.96
CA ASP A 84 49.67 -24.59 -14.30
C ASP A 84 48.56 -25.26 -15.12
N MET A 85 47.35 -25.31 -14.54
CA MET A 85 46.11 -25.81 -15.17
C MET A 85 45.05 -24.71 -15.35
N SER A 86 45.45 -23.43 -15.30
CA SER A 86 44.53 -22.30 -15.33
C SER A 86 43.71 -22.26 -16.64
N PHE A 87 42.40 -22.03 -16.55
CA PHE A 87 41.48 -21.97 -17.69
C PHE A 87 41.43 -23.23 -18.58
N LEU A 88 41.97 -24.39 -18.15
CA LEU A 88 42.22 -25.55 -19.03
C LEU A 88 41.00 -25.97 -19.86
N PHE A 89 39.82 -26.08 -19.24
CA PHE A 89 38.54 -26.43 -19.85
C PHE A 89 37.54 -25.26 -19.87
N ALA A 90 38.01 -24.01 -19.79
CA ALA A 90 37.14 -22.84 -19.70
C ALA A 90 36.26 -22.66 -20.95
N GLY A 91 34.95 -22.86 -20.84
CA GLY A 91 33.99 -22.83 -21.94
C GLY A 91 33.87 -24.14 -22.72
N ALA A 92 34.50 -25.23 -22.26
CA ALA A 92 34.28 -26.58 -22.82
C ALA A 92 32.97 -27.15 -22.27
N SER A 93 31.85 -26.56 -22.68
CA SER A 93 30.51 -26.77 -22.09
C SER A 93 30.02 -28.23 -22.15
N SER A 94 30.40 -28.99 -23.18
CA SER A 94 30.05 -30.41 -23.33
C SER A 94 31.00 -31.38 -22.60
N PHE A 95 32.11 -30.91 -22.05
CA PHE A 95 33.15 -31.78 -21.48
C PHE A 95 32.69 -32.43 -20.18
N ASN A 96 32.72 -33.77 -20.14
CA ASN A 96 32.34 -34.56 -18.97
C ASN A 96 33.07 -35.93 -18.91
N ARG A 97 34.33 -35.99 -19.38
CA ARG A 97 35.18 -37.19 -19.26
C ARG A 97 35.95 -37.23 -17.94
N SER A 98 36.29 -38.44 -17.48
CA SER A 98 37.03 -38.62 -16.23
C SER A 98 38.45 -38.10 -16.34
N LEU A 99 38.92 -37.46 -15.26
CA LEU A 99 40.29 -36.98 -15.08
C LEU A 99 40.93 -37.59 -13.81
N SER A 100 40.37 -38.68 -13.29
CA SER A 100 40.77 -39.27 -12.00
C SER A 100 42.17 -39.89 -12.01
N SER A 101 42.71 -40.21 -13.19
CA SER A 101 44.06 -40.75 -13.42
C SER A 101 45.16 -39.67 -13.43
N TRP A 102 44.80 -38.38 -13.51
CA TRP A 102 45.77 -37.30 -13.63
C TRP A 102 46.53 -37.04 -12.33
N SER A 103 47.82 -36.72 -12.47
CA SER A 103 48.70 -36.38 -11.35
C SER A 103 48.73 -34.86 -11.17
N THR A 104 48.28 -34.38 -10.01
CA THR A 104 48.14 -32.95 -9.70
C THR A 104 49.09 -32.45 -8.62
N SER A 105 50.02 -33.29 -8.12
CA SER A 105 50.87 -33.00 -6.96
C SER A 105 51.84 -31.83 -7.12
N LYS A 106 52.12 -31.38 -8.36
CA LYS A 106 52.93 -30.20 -8.68
C LYS A 106 52.11 -28.96 -9.06
N VAL A 107 50.79 -29.07 -9.19
CA VAL A 107 49.93 -27.98 -9.65
C VAL A 107 49.84 -26.89 -8.59
N THR A 108 50.15 -25.65 -8.96
CA THR A 108 50.15 -24.48 -8.08
C THR A 108 48.94 -23.56 -8.32
N THR A 109 48.32 -23.63 -9.50
CA THR A 109 47.09 -22.88 -9.84
C THR A 109 46.10 -23.77 -10.58
N MET A 110 44.83 -23.69 -10.17
CA MET A 110 43.67 -24.28 -10.83
C MET A 110 42.62 -23.21 -11.19
N ARG A 111 43.05 -21.94 -11.27
CA ARG A 111 42.21 -20.77 -11.57
C ARG A 111 41.33 -21.01 -12.79
N ALA A 112 40.02 -20.85 -12.63
CA ALA A 112 39.03 -20.95 -13.72
C ALA A 112 39.08 -22.26 -14.54
N MET A 113 39.62 -23.36 -14.00
CA MET A 113 39.89 -24.60 -14.74
C MET A 113 38.66 -25.17 -15.47
N PHE A 114 37.48 -25.14 -14.83
CA PHE A 114 36.20 -25.60 -15.37
C PHE A 114 35.18 -24.46 -15.54
N TYR A 115 35.65 -23.22 -15.74
CA TYR A 115 34.78 -22.05 -15.96
C TYR A 115 33.81 -22.30 -17.11
N ASN A 116 32.50 -22.20 -16.89
CA ASN A 116 31.41 -22.52 -17.83
C ASN A 116 31.48 -23.93 -18.46
N ALA A 117 32.13 -24.91 -17.82
CA ALA A 117 32.06 -26.33 -18.21
C ALA A 117 30.73 -26.94 -17.71
N THR A 118 29.61 -26.49 -18.29
CA THR A 118 28.26 -26.71 -17.74
C THR A 118 27.85 -28.18 -17.60
N ALA A 119 28.38 -29.08 -18.43
CA ALA A 119 28.12 -30.52 -18.34
C ALA A 119 28.98 -31.27 -17.31
N TYR A 120 30.08 -30.68 -16.81
CA TYR A 120 31.10 -31.39 -16.05
C TYR A 120 30.63 -31.83 -14.65
N ASN A 121 30.72 -33.13 -14.36
CA ASN A 121 30.35 -33.71 -13.07
C ASN A 121 31.10 -35.03 -12.78
N GLN A 122 32.41 -35.10 -13.11
CA GLN A 122 33.23 -36.31 -12.88
C GLN A 122 34.03 -36.26 -11.57
N PRO A 123 34.29 -37.40 -10.90
CA PRO A 123 34.95 -37.42 -9.59
C PRO A 123 36.39 -36.88 -9.61
N LEU A 124 36.69 -35.96 -8.69
CA LEU A 124 38.01 -35.33 -8.52
C LEU A 124 38.69 -35.64 -7.16
N ARG A 125 38.12 -36.58 -6.39
CA ARG A 125 38.57 -36.95 -5.04
C ARG A 125 40.01 -37.50 -4.98
N SER A 126 40.56 -37.99 -6.09
CA SER A 126 41.93 -38.54 -6.18
C SER A 126 43.03 -37.48 -6.31
N TRP A 127 42.68 -36.22 -6.55
CA TRP A 127 43.67 -35.16 -6.82
C TRP A 127 44.42 -34.71 -5.55
N VAL A 128 45.70 -34.38 -5.73
CA VAL A 128 46.60 -33.91 -4.67
C VAL A 128 46.76 -32.40 -4.79
N THR A 129 46.07 -31.65 -3.94
CA THR A 129 45.99 -30.18 -3.99
C THR A 129 46.96 -29.44 -3.06
N THR A 130 47.88 -30.15 -2.40
CA THR A 130 48.82 -29.62 -1.38
C THR A 130 49.76 -28.49 -1.86
N ALA A 131 49.90 -28.30 -3.17
CA ALA A 131 50.73 -27.25 -3.76
C ALA A 131 49.92 -26.04 -4.31
N VAL A 132 48.58 -26.14 -4.34
CA VAL A 132 47.69 -25.14 -4.96
C VAL A 132 47.56 -23.88 -4.09
N ILE A 133 47.61 -22.71 -4.74
CA ILE A 133 47.54 -21.38 -4.12
C ILE A 133 46.29 -20.62 -4.60
N ASP A 134 45.93 -20.72 -5.89
CA ASP A 134 44.76 -20.07 -6.48
C ASP A 134 43.73 -21.14 -6.95
N MET A 135 42.52 -21.08 -6.37
CA MET A 135 41.34 -21.86 -6.77
C MET A 135 40.17 -20.96 -7.23
N SER A 136 40.41 -19.67 -7.44
CA SER A 136 39.37 -18.72 -7.85
C SER A 136 38.73 -19.13 -9.17
N TYR A 137 37.41 -18.93 -9.27
CA TYR A 137 36.58 -19.28 -10.43
C TYR A 137 36.59 -20.78 -10.85
N MET A 138 37.21 -21.70 -10.09
CA MET A 138 37.53 -23.06 -10.58
C MET A 138 36.35 -23.82 -11.19
N PHE A 139 35.16 -23.72 -10.59
CA PHE A 139 33.89 -24.32 -11.06
C PHE A 139 32.81 -23.27 -11.38
N TYR A 140 33.22 -22.03 -11.69
CA TYR A 140 32.28 -20.98 -12.08
C TYR A 140 31.38 -21.46 -13.23
N GLY A 141 30.06 -21.35 -13.13
CA GLY A 141 29.12 -21.77 -14.17
C GLY A 141 29.08 -23.28 -14.45
N ALA A 142 29.76 -24.13 -13.66
CA ALA A 142 29.70 -25.58 -13.80
C ALA A 142 28.40 -26.14 -13.20
N HIS A 143 27.25 -25.79 -13.79
CA HIS A 143 25.90 -25.98 -13.23
C HIS A 143 25.60 -27.39 -12.71
N ARG A 144 26.16 -28.44 -13.34
CA ARG A 144 25.93 -29.84 -12.96
C ARG A 144 26.93 -30.40 -11.93
N PHE A 145 27.98 -29.66 -11.58
CA PHE A 145 29.04 -30.16 -10.72
C PHE A 145 28.57 -30.36 -9.28
N ASN A 146 28.63 -31.61 -8.79
CA ASN A 146 28.24 -31.97 -7.43
C ASN A 146 29.05 -33.17 -6.92
N GLN A 147 30.36 -33.20 -7.17
CA GLN A 147 31.26 -34.30 -6.77
C GLN A 147 32.01 -33.99 -5.47
N PRO A 148 32.24 -34.99 -4.60
CA PRO A 148 32.85 -34.78 -3.29
C PRO A 148 34.32 -34.36 -3.38
N LEU A 149 34.69 -33.32 -2.61
CA LEU A 149 36.01 -32.68 -2.57
C LEU A 149 36.64 -32.70 -1.15
N ASP A 150 36.12 -33.52 -0.24
CA ASP A 150 36.51 -33.61 1.17
C ASP A 150 37.95 -34.11 1.42
N THR A 151 38.61 -34.68 0.40
CA THR A 151 40.01 -35.12 0.46
C THR A 151 41.03 -34.03 0.11
N TRP A 152 40.58 -32.87 -0.41
CA TRP A 152 41.49 -31.82 -0.87
C TRP A 152 42.15 -31.09 0.31
N ASN A 153 43.45 -30.85 0.21
CA ASN A 153 44.20 -30.04 1.16
C ASN A 153 44.30 -28.59 0.65
N THR A 154 43.60 -27.69 1.32
CA THR A 154 43.49 -26.27 0.97
C THR A 154 44.39 -25.34 1.80
N GLN A 155 45.29 -25.87 2.64
CA GLN A 155 46.08 -25.10 3.62
C GLN A 155 46.93 -23.96 3.00
N ARG A 156 47.29 -24.06 1.71
CA ARG A 156 48.08 -23.05 0.98
C ARG A 156 47.26 -22.13 0.08
N VAL A 157 45.95 -22.36 -0.03
CA VAL A 157 45.06 -21.58 -0.91
C VAL A 157 44.79 -20.22 -0.27
N THR A 158 45.06 -19.15 -1.01
CA THR A 158 44.83 -17.76 -0.56
C THR A 158 43.58 -17.13 -1.17
N ASP A 159 43.15 -17.61 -2.34
CA ASP A 159 41.99 -17.10 -3.08
C ASP A 159 41.03 -18.24 -3.44
N MET A 160 39.78 -18.14 -2.97
CA MET A 160 38.65 -19.02 -3.29
C MET A 160 37.48 -18.23 -3.92
N SER A 161 37.73 -17.01 -4.38
CA SER A 161 36.68 -16.14 -4.93
C SER A 161 35.99 -16.78 -6.12
N TYR A 162 34.67 -16.70 -6.15
CA TYR A 162 33.80 -17.24 -7.19
C TYR A 162 33.98 -18.75 -7.51
N MET A 163 34.62 -19.53 -6.63
CA MET A 163 35.01 -20.92 -6.89
C MET A 163 33.84 -21.81 -7.33
N PHE A 164 32.68 -21.70 -6.71
CA PHE A 164 31.45 -22.43 -7.04
C PHE A 164 30.32 -21.51 -7.54
N CYS A 165 30.66 -20.30 -8.01
CA CYS A 165 29.66 -19.33 -8.46
C CYS A 165 28.86 -19.89 -9.65
N GLY A 166 27.54 -20.01 -9.55
CA GLY A 166 26.67 -20.61 -10.56
C GLY A 166 26.75 -22.14 -10.64
N ALA A 167 27.48 -22.83 -9.76
CA ALA A 167 27.47 -24.29 -9.64
C ALA A 167 26.17 -24.74 -8.92
N SER A 168 25.03 -24.53 -9.57
CA SER A 168 23.69 -24.55 -8.97
C SER A 168 23.29 -25.89 -8.33
N ALA A 169 23.88 -27.02 -8.77
CA ALA A 169 23.67 -28.34 -8.21
C ALA A 169 24.61 -28.71 -7.03
N PHE A 170 25.60 -27.89 -6.71
CA PHE A 170 26.65 -28.23 -5.74
C PHE A 170 26.14 -28.21 -4.28
N ASP A 171 26.21 -29.35 -3.60
CA ASP A 171 25.84 -29.52 -2.18
C ASP A 171 26.70 -30.61 -1.51
N GLN A 172 28.03 -30.51 -1.63
CA GLN A 172 28.97 -31.48 -1.04
C GLN A 172 29.57 -31.00 0.29
N PRO A 173 29.97 -31.91 1.19
CA PRO A 173 30.58 -31.55 2.46
C PRO A 173 32.00 -30.98 2.27
N LEU A 174 32.23 -29.76 2.79
CA LEU A 174 33.51 -29.05 2.73
C LEU A 174 34.17 -28.81 4.10
N CYS A 175 33.67 -29.49 5.15
CA CYS A 175 34.09 -29.29 6.54
C CYS A 175 35.53 -29.74 6.88
N MET A 176 36.18 -30.51 6.00
CA MET A 176 37.55 -31.01 6.18
C MET A 176 38.63 -30.05 5.63
N TRP A 177 38.22 -28.98 4.94
CA TRP A 177 39.12 -28.00 4.35
C TRP A 177 39.80 -27.11 5.41
N THR A 178 41.07 -26.76 5.16
CA THR A 178 41.86 -25.87 6.02
C THR A 178 41.97 -24.49 5.36
N THR A 179 41.19 -23.54 5.85
CA THR A 179 41.00 -22.21 5.22
C THR A 179 41.82 -21.08 5.84
N SER A 180 42.69 -21.36 6.81
CA SER A 180 43.40 -20.33 7.61
C SER A 180 44.31 -19.39 6.79
N ALA A 181 44.67 -19.76 5.56
CA ALA A 181 45.43 -18.92 4.62
C ALA A 181 44.56 -18.13 3.64
N VAL A 182 43.25 -18.39 3.57
CA VAL A 182 42.33 -17.77 2.61
C VAL A 182 42.07 -16.32 3.02
N GLN A 183 42.29 -15.40 2.10
CA GLN A 183 42.06 -13.97 2.29
C GLN A 183 40.78 -13.50 1.56
N ASN A 184 40.46 -14.11 0.42
CA ASN A 184 39.31 -13.75 -0.40
C ASN A 184 38.32 -14.93 -0.54
N MET A 185 37.09 -14.73 -0.06
CA MET A 185 35.95 -15.67 -0.22
C MET A 185 34.78 -15.04 -1.00
N SER A 186 35.00 -13.90 -1.68
CA SER A 186 33.94 -13.18 -2.39
C SER A 186 33.27 -14.05 -3.46
N GLY A 187 31.94 -14.08 -3.48
CA GLY A 187 31.13 -14.82 -4.44
C GLY A 187 31.32 -16.36 -4.43
N MET A 188 32.00 -16.95 -3.43
CA MET A 188 32.40 -18.36 -3.45
C MET A 188 31.26 -19.33 -3.76
N PHE A 189 30.05 -19.07 -3.24
CA PHE A 189 28.82 -19.83 -3.50
C PHE A 189 27.70 -18.97 -4.12
N GLU A 190 28.05 -17.90 -4.84
CA GLU A 190 27.07 -17.05 -5.52
C GLU A 190 26.25 -17.90 -6.52
N ASP A 191 24.92 -17.86 -6.48
CA ASP A 191 24.00 -18.71 -7.27
C ASP A 191 24.23 -20.24 -7.18
N ALA A 192 24.91 -20.72 -6.14
CA ALA A 192 24.95 -22.15 -5.79
C ALA A 192 23.63 -22.58 -5.11
N TRP A 193 22.53 -22.61 -5.87
CA TRP A 193 21.16 -22.71 -5.34
C TRP A 193 20.91 -23.88 -4.38
N ALA A 194 21.49 -25.05 -4.67
CA ALA A 194 21.36 -26.25 -3.84
C ALA A 194 22.26 -26.24 -2.60
N TYR A 195 23.26 -25.35 -2.52
CA TYR A 195 24.31 -25.43 -1.51
C TYR A 195 23.76 -25.24 -0.09
N ASN A 196 23.82 -26.31 0.68
CA ASN A 196 23.55 -26.32 2.11
C ASN A 196 24.55 -27.21 2.86
N ASN A 197 25.75 -27.45 2.31
CA ASN A 197 26.86 -28.20 2.90
C ASN A 197 26.38 -29.50 3.59
N ASN A 198 26.07 -30.54 2.81
CA ASN A 198 25.31 -31.75 3.18
C ASN A 198 25.99 -32.69 4.20
N TYR A 199 26.25 -32.19 5.40
CA TYR A 199 26.97 -32.88 6.48
C TYR A 199 26.25 -34.16 6.95
N GLU A 200 24.92 -34.16 6.94
CA GLU A 200 24.10 -35.24 7.51
C GLU A 200 24.01 -36.51 6.65
N ARG A 201 24.29 -36.43 5.34
CA ARG A 201 24.31 -37.62 4.46
C ARG A 201 25.69 -38.23 4.26
N GLY A 202 26.77 -37.54 4.66
CA GLY A 202 28.13 -37.90 4.30
C GLY A 202 28.86 -38.87 5.25
N LEU A 203 28.52 -38.89 6.54
CA LEU A 203 29.34 -39.56 7.55
C LEU A 203 28.50 -40.27 8.63
N GLY A 204 28.50 -41.60 8.60
CA GLY A 204 28.07 -42.46 9.70
C GLY A 204 29.05 -42.46 10.90
N TYR A 205 29.66 -41.31 11.21
CA TYR A 205 30.54 -41.17 12.36
C TYR A 205 29.69 -40.95 13.61
N LYS A 206 29.55 -42.03 14.39
CA LYS A 206 29.17 -41.97 15.81
C LYS A 206 29.93 -40.83 16.48
N PHE A 207 29.23 -40.08 17.34
CA PHE A 207 29.83 -39.18 18.32
C PHE A 207 31.02 -39.90 18.98
N LEU A 208 32.24 -39.41 18.73
CA LEU A 208 33.36 -39.75 19.59
C LEU A 208 33.14 -39.04 20.92
N SER A 209 33.18 -39.84 21.98
CA SER A 209 32.96 -39.43 23.36
C SER A 209 33.88 -38.29 23.78
N GLU A 210 33.32 -37.40 24.61
CA GLU A 210 33.97 -36.59 25.63
C GLU A 210 35.46 -36.92 25.89
N LYS A 211 36.36 -36.12 25.27
CA LYS A 211 37.78 -35.82 25.63
C LYS A 211 38.63 -35.51 24.40
N SER A 212 38.21 -34.55 23.59
CA SER A 212 39.11 -33.87 22.65
C SER A 212 38.92 -32.36 22.72
N THR A 213 39.66 -31.74 23.64
CA THR A 213 40.08 -30.35 23.48
C THR A 213 41.06 -30.27 22.31
N THR A 214 41.05 -29.17 21.55
CA THR A 214 41.98 -28.82 20.46
C THR A 214 41.89 -29.53 19.09
N LYS A 215 40.70 -29.56 18.47
CA LYS A 215 40.52 -29.03 17.09
C LYS A 215 39.04 -28.84 16.77
N ALA A 216 38.63 -27.61 16.46
CA ALA A 216 37.27 -27.37 16.02
C ALA A 216 37.08 -27.87 14.58
N PHE A 217 36.08 -28.73 14.35
CA PHE A 217 35.61 -29.04 13.00
C PHE A 217 34.93 -27.79 12.42
N GLY A 218 35.50 -27.22 11.36
CA GLY A 218 34.99 -26.01 10.70
C GLY A 218 36.09 -25.19 10.04
N TRP A 219 35.69 -24.24 9.20
CA TRP A 219 36.61 -23.29 8.55
C TRP A 219 37.15 -22.27 9.55
N ASP A 220 38.43 -21.97 9.42
CA ASP A 220 39.07 -20.81 10.02
C ASP A 220 38.98 -19.63 9.03
N THR A 221 38.27 -18.58 9.42
CA THR A 221 38.07 -17.37 8.60
C THR A 221 38.87 -16.17 9.10
N SER A 222 39.78 -16.34 10.06
CA SER A 222 40.51 -15.25 10.72
C SER A 222 41.37 -14.39 9.77
N SER A 223 41.79 -14.95 8.64
CA SER A 223 42.55 -14.26 7.58
C SER A 223 41.67 -13.62 6.49
N VAL A 224 40.36 -13.86 6.49
CA VAL A 224 39.45 -13.43 5.40
C VAL A 224 39.13 -11.94 5.54
N THR A 225 39.41 -11.17 4.49
CA THR A 225 39.14 -9.72 4.45
C THR A 225 37.91 -9.37 3.63
N ASP A 226 37.50 -10.22 2.67
CA ASP A 226 36.33 -10.00 1.82
C ASP A 226 35.39 -11.23 1.79
N MET A 227 34.12 -11.01 2.18
CA MET A 227 33.03 -11.98 2.14
C MET A 227 31.87 -11.52 1.23
N SER A 228 32.10 -10.53 0.36
CA SER A 228 31.08 -9.96 -0.52
C SER A 228 30.43 -11.04 -1.40
N SER A 229 29.10 -11.04 -1.52
CA SER A 229 28.30 -12.03 -2.27
C SER A 229 28.51 -13.51 -1.91
N MET A 230 29.20 -13.86 -0.81
CA MET A 230 29.65 -15.24 -0.56
C MET A 230 28.54 -16.31 -0.67
N PHE A 231 27.31 -15.99 -0.24
CA PHE A 231 26.12 -16.84 -0.31
C PHE A 231 24.96 -16.20 -1.10
N LYS A 232 25.26 -15.21 -1.95
CA LYS A 232 24.24 -14.54 -2.76
C LYS A 232 23.54 -15.56 -3.64
N GLY A 233 22.21 -15.63 -3.65
CA GLY A 233 21.43 -16.58 -4.43
C GLY A 233 21.51 -18.04 -3.93
N ALA A 234 22.24 -18.36 -2.86
CA ALA A 234 22.30 -19.71 -2.28
C ALA A 234 20.99 -20.04 -1.54
N ARG A 235 19.91 -20.28 -2.29
CA ARG A 235 18.52 -20.35 -1.79
C ARG A 235 18.29 -21.36 -0.67
N SER A 236 18.98 -22.50 -0.72
CA SER A 236 18.90 -23.58 0.27
C SER A 236 19.84 -23.40 1.47
N PHE A 237 20.73 -22.40 1.46
CA PHE A 237 21.75 -22.24 2.48
C PHE A 237 21.13 -21.85 3.83
N ASN A 238 21.25 -22.75 4.81
CA ASN A 238 20.86 -22.51 6.19
C ASN A 238 21.73 -23.34 7.15
N ARG A 239 23.04 -23.00 7.23
CA ARG A 239 24.00 -23.63 8.16
C ARG A 239 24.53 -22.68 9.24
N PRO A 240 24.89 -23.21 10.43
CA PRO A 240 25.42 -22.41 11.53
C PRO A 240 26.83 -21.89 11.22
N ILE A 241 26.94 -20.58 11.02
CA ILE A 241 28.20 -19.86 10.75
C ILE A 241 28.60 -18.88 11.87
N GLY A 242 27.85 -18.83 12.97
CA GLY A 242 28.10 -17.93 14.12
C GLY A 242 29.39 -18.18 14.89
N ARG A 243 30.22 -19.17 14.52
CA ARG A 243 31.56 -19.44 15.09
C ARG A 243 32.70 -18.89 14.22
N TRP A 244 32.40 -18.28 13.08
CA TRP A 244 33.39 -17.68 12.20
C TRP A 244 34.02 -16.44 12.83
N VAL A 245 35.31 -16.23 12.56
CA VAL A 245 36.06 -15.04 12.97
C VAL A 245 35.97 -14.02 11.85
N THR A 246 35.33 -12.88 12.10
CA THR A 246 35.05 -11.84 11.10
C THR A 246 35.83 -10.54 11.33
N SER A 247 36.68 -10.46 12.36
CA SER A 247 37.38 -9.23 12.77
C SER A 247 38.38 -8.66 11.74
N ALA A 248 38.70 -9.40 10.69
CA ALA A 248 39.50 -8.95 9.55
C ALA A 248 38.67 -8.46 8.35
N VAL A 249 37.35 -8.72 8.33
CA VAL A 249 36.47 -8.46 7.18
C VAL A 249 36.16 -6.96 7.06
N THR A 250 36.33 -6.41 5.86
CA THR A 250 36.03 -5.01 5.53
C THR A 250 34.80 -4.84 4.66
N SER A 251 34.36 -5.87 3.95
CA SER A 251 33.13 -5.87 3.14
C SER A 251 32.30 -7.13 3.36
N MET A 252 30.99 -6.92 3.59
CA MET A 252 29.95 -7.96 3.63
C MET A 252 28.83 -7.69 2.62
N ARG A 253 29.11 -6.85 1.61
CA ARG A 253 28.16 -6.47 0.57
C ARG A 253 27.49 -7.69 -0.06
N SER A 254 26.16 -7.68 -0.14
CA SER A 254 25.34 -8.75 -0.74
C SER A 254 25.53 -10.17 -0.18
N MET A 255 26.21 -10.35 0.98
CA MET A 255 26.66 -11.67 1.45
C MET A 255 25.57 -12.76 1.48
N PHE A 256 24.34 -12.42 1.87
CA PHE A 256 23.17 -13.29 1.90
C PHE A 256 22.03 -12.84 0.97
N SER A 257 22.32 -11.97 -0.01
CA SER A 257 21.30 -11.46 -0.95
C SER A 257 20.65 -12.64 -1.69
N GLY A 258 19.34 -12.88 -1.53
CA GLY A 258 18.61 -14.00 -2.13
C GLY A 258 18.82 -15.37 -1.46
N ALA A 259 19.49 -15.44 -0.30
CA ALA A 259 19.61 -16.66 0.51
C ALA A 259 18.30 -16.94 1.26
N THR A 260 17.25 -17.33 0.52
CA THR A 260 15.86 -17.36 1.00
C THR A 260 15.60 -18.22 2.24
N ALA A 261 16.36 -19.29 2.46
CA ALA A 261 16.23 -20.19 3.61
C ALA A 261 17.06 -19.78 4.84
N PHE A 262 17.93 -18.76 4.73
CA PHE A 262 18.90 -18.44 5.77
C PHE A 262 18.27 -17.82 7.02
N ASP A 263 18.49 -18.45 8.18
CA ASP A 263 18.00 -18.03 9.49
C ASP A 263 18.93 -18.50 10.64
N HIS A 264 20.24 -18.22 10.53
CA HIS A 264 21.23 -18.57 11.57
C HIS A 264 21.81 -17.38 12.32
N LEU A 265 22.17 -17.62 13.58
CA LEU A 265 22.58 -16.60 14.52
C LEU A 265 23.96 -16.00 14.18
N LEU A 266 24.01 -14.66 14.05
CA LEU A 266 25.21 -13.89 13.71
C LEU A 266 25.68 -12.91 14.82
N MET A 267 25.05 -12.94 16.00
CA MET A 267 25.27 -11.92 17.05
C MET A 267 26.71 -11.84 17.60
N HIS A 268 27.54 -12.88 17.38
CA HIS A 268 28.92 -12.96 17.86
C HIS A 268 29.97 -12.51 16.84
N TRP A 269 29.55 -12.10 15.64
CA TRP A 269 30.46 -11.58 14.63
C TRP A 269 30.96 -10.18 15.01
N ASP A 270 32.28 -10.00 14.94
CA ASP A 270 32.91 -8.68 14.97
C ASP A 270 32.79 -8.07 13.57
N VAL A 271 32.03 -6.98 13.46
CA VAL A 271 31.83 -6.21 12.23
C VAL A 271 32.43 -4.80 12.33
N SER A 272 33.26 -4.53 13.34
CA SER A 272 33.81 -3.20 13.65
C SER A 272 34.69 -2.59 12.55
N ARG A 273 35.15 -3.40 11.59
CA ARG A 273 35.94 -2.97 10.42
C ARG A 273 35.15 -2.96 9.10
N VAL A 274 33.88 -3.38 9.11
CA VAL A 274 33.07 -3.47 7.89
C VAL A 274 32.63 -2.06 7.48
N THR A 275 32.96 -1.65 6.25
CA THR A 275 32.58 -0.33 5.71
C THR A 275 31.37 -0.39 4.77
N ASP A 276 31.10 -1.55 4.17
CA ASP A 276 29.98 -1.77 3.24
C ASP A 276 29.15 -3.01 3.64
N MET A 277 27.87 -2.75 3.96
CA MET A 277 26.84 -3.77 4.24
C MET A 277 25.68 -3.70 3.23
N SER A 278 25.86 -3.01 2.10
CA SER A 278 24.79 -2.86 1.11
C SER A 278 24.28 -4.21 0.62
N PHE A 279 22.96 -4.33 0.50
CA PHE A 279 22.25 -5.54 0.06
C PHE A 279 22.52 -6.81 0.91
N MET A 280 23.16 -6.72 2.09
CA MET A 280 23.67 -7.90 2.82
C MET A 280 22.61 -8.99 3.08
N PHE A 281 21.37 -8.60 3.40
CA PHE A 281 20.23 -9.50 3.63
C PHE A 281 19.07 -9.26 2.62
N GLU A 282 19.35 -8.67 1.46
CA GLU A 282 18.33 -8.41 0.44
C GLU A 282 17.63 -9.72 0.03
N GLY A 283 16.32 -9.86 0.19
CA GLY A 283 15.60 -11.08 -0.18
C GLY A 283 15.93 -12.31 0.66
N ALA A 284 16.66 -12.17 1.78
CA ALA A 284 16.84 -13.22 2.78
C ALA A 284 15.54 -13.41 3.59
N SER A 285 14.49 -13.87 2.91
CA SER A 285 13.10 -13.73 3.37
C SER A 285 12.81 -14.40 4.71
N SER A 286 13.51 -15.49 5.04
CA SER A 286 13.34 -16.25 6.30
C SER A 286 14.13 -15.69 7.48
N PHE A 287 15.02 -14.70 7.25
CA PHE A 287 15.95 -14.22 8.25
C PHE A 287 15.24 -13.45 9.39
N LYS A 288 15.33 -14.00 10.61
CA LYS A 288 14.71 -13.43 11.82
C LYS A 288 15.64 -13.56 13.03
N GLN A 289 16.94 -13.31 12.85
CA GLN A 289 17.93 -13.40 13.93
C GLN A 289 18.35 -12.02 14.46
N PRO A 290 18.68 -11.90 15.75
CA PRO A 290 19.08 -10.64 16.35
C PRO A 290 20.49 -10.19 15.94
N LEU A 291 20.65 -8.88 15.73
CA LEU A 291 21.90 -8.22 15.31
C LEU A 291 22.34 -7.07 16.24
N PHE A 292 21.71 -6.93 17.42
CA PHE A 292 21.87 -5.77 18.31
C PHE A 292 23.24 -5.64 18.99
N LEU A 293 24.11 -6.66 18.90
CA LEU A 293 25.49 -6.64 19.44
C LEU A 293 26.53 -6.12 18.44
N TRP A 294 26.14 -5.82 17.19
CA TRP A 294 27.08 -5.39 16.15
C TRP A 294 27.54 -3.95 16.34
N ASN A 295 28.86 -3.73 16.30
CA ASN A 295 29.46 -2.40 16.23
C ASN A 295 29.51 -1.92 14.78
N THR A 296 28.51 -1.14 14.36
CA THR A 296 28.38 -0.62 12.99
C THR A 296 29.08 0.72 12.74
N SER A 297 29.87 1.24 13.69
CA SER A 297 30.44 2.61 13.62
C SER A 297 31.35 2.90 12.41
N ALA A 298 31.89 1.87 11.75
CA ALA A 298 32.69 2.00 10.52
C ALA A 298 31.86 1.96 9.22
N VAL A 299 30.58 1.58 9.28
CA VAL A 299 29.74 1.36 8.09
C VAL A 299 29.37 2.70 7.44
N GLN A 300 29.62 2.81 6.13
CA GLN A 300 29.34 4.01 5.34
C GLN A 300 28.16 3.80 4.37
N ASN A 301 27.87 2.56 3.99
CA ASN A 301 26.83 2.19 3.03
C ASN A 301 25.92 1.09 3.58
N MET A 302 24.61 1.38 3.68
CA MET A 302 23.56 0.44 4.09
C MET A 302 22.44 0.29 3.03
N THR A 303 22.72 0.67 1.77
CA THR A 303 21.75 0.58 0.65
C THR A 303 21.08 -0.80 0.59
N SER A 304 19.75 -0.84 0.63
CA SER A 304 18.92 -2.05 0.51
C SER A 304 19.29 -3.22 1.44
N MET A 305 19.96 -2.95 2.58
CA MET A 305 20.50 -4.00 3.46
C MET A 305 19.47 -5.06 3.88
N PHE A 306 18.22 -4.65 4.19
CA PHE A 306 17.10 -5.52 4.57
C PHE A 306 15.94 -5.47 3.56
N GLN A 307 16.20 -5.08 2.32
CA GLN A 307 15.16 -5.07 1.28
C GLN A 307 14.59 -6.50 1.12
N ASP A 308 13.27 -6.68 1.09
CA ASP A 308 12.60 -8.00 1.03
C ASP A 308 12.98 -8.99 2.16
N ALA A 309 13.59 -8.55 3.26
CA ALA A 309 13.78 -9.35 4.47
C ALA A 309 12.44 -9.46 5.25
N LYS A 310 11.47 -10.15 4.64
CA LYS A 310 10.03 -10.05 4.98
C LYS A 310 9.70 -10.24 6.45
N PHE A 311 10.34 -11.20 7.12
CA PHE A 311 10.09 -11.54 8.53
C PHE A 311 11.07 -10.89 9.53
N PHE A 312 12.01 -10.05 9.06
CA PHE A 312 12.97 -9.40 9.94
C PHE A 312 12.30 -8.29 10.77
N ASN A 313 12.37 -8.39 12.10
CA ASN A 313 11.76 -7.44 13.03
C ASN A 313 12.54 -7.35 14.35
N HIS A 314 13.88 -7.39 14.32
CA HIS A 314 14.73 -7.27 15.51
C HIS A 314 15.30 -5.87 15.70
N ALA A 315 15.50 -5.49 16.97
CA ALA A 315 15.94 -4.15 17.35
C ALA A 315 17.32 -3.80 16.77
N LEU A 316 17.43 -2.59 16.22
CA LEU A 316 18.63 -2.00 15.65
C LEU A 316 19.00 -0.66 16.30
N SER A 317 18.33 -0.26 17.38
CA SER A 317 18.52 1.03 18.06
C SER A 317 19.89 1.19 18.72
N SER A 318 20.62 0.09 18.95
CA SER A 318 22.01 0.09 19.44
C SER A 318 23.06 0.37 18.36
N TRP A 319 22.68 0.41 17.08
CA TRP A 319 23.61 0.62 15.98
C TRP A 319 24.06 2.08 15.89
N ASN A 320 25.38 2.29 15.79
CA ASN A 320 25.95 3.59 15.46
C ASN A 320 25.96 3.75 13.94
N VAL A 321 25.07 4.60 13.42
CA VAL A 321 24.94 4.91 11.98
C VAL A 321 25.54 6.28 11.60
N SER A 322 26.25 6.96 12.52
CA SER A 322 26.78 8.31 12.31
C SER A 322 27.79 8.44 11.15
N ALA A 323 28.33 7.34 10.63
CA ALA A 323 29.22 7.30 9.47
C ALA A 323 28.49 7.05 8.13
N VAL A 324 27.22 6.63 8.16
CA VAL A 324 26.44 6.24 6.99
C VAL A 324 26.07 7.45 6.14
N ARG A 325 26.19 7.31 4.82
CA ARG A 325 25.82 8.35 3.85
C ARG A 325 24.62 7.97 2.97
N ASP A 326 24.41 6.67 2.79
CA ASP A 326 23.40 6.12 1.88
C ASP A 326 22.54 5.07 2.61
N MET A 327 21.24 5.35 2.72
CA MET A 327 20.22 4.49 3.32
C MET A 327 19.11 4.12 2.32
N ARG A 328 19.35 4.30 1.01
CA ARG A 328 18.36 3.99 -0.04
C ARG A 328 17.81 2.59 0.12
N GLY A 329 16.49 2.45 0.12
CA GLY A 329 15.81 1.16 0.17
C GLY A 329 16.09 0.27 1.39
N MET A 330 16.72 0.76 2.47
CA MET A 330 17.26 -0.08 3.56
C MET A 330 16.25 -1.10 4.11
N PHE A 331 14.98 -0.73 4.28
CA PHE A 331 13.88 -1.57 4.77
C PHE A 331 12.77 -1.77 3.71
N ARG A 332 13.09 -1.59 2.43
CA ARG A 332 12.12 -1.70 1.33
C ARG A 332 11.49 -3.09 1.28
N ARG A 333 10.17 -3.20 1.43
CA ARG A 333 9.42 -4.46 1.52
C ARG A 333 9.84 -5.37 2.69
N ALA A 334 10.46 -4.82 3.74
CA ALA A 334 10.63 -5.50 5.02
C ALA A 334 9.28 -5.52 5.77
N LEU A 335 8.38 -6.40 5.32
CA LEU A 335 6.94 -6.35 5.64
C LEU A 335 6.64 -6.31 7.15
N SER A 336 7.39 -7.08 7.96
CA SER A 336 7.22 -7.16 9.41
C SER A 336 8.01 -6.14 10.23
N TYR A 337 8.88 -5.33 9.62
CA TYR A 337 9.81 -4.48 10.38
C TYR A 337 9.09 -3.28 11.03
N ASN A 338 9.16 -3.21 12.37
CA ASN A 338 8.51 -2.16 13.16
C ASN A 338 9.25 -1.90 14.50
N GLN A 339 10.59 -1.83 14.47
CA GLN A 339 11.41 -1.60 15.67
C GLN A 339 11.89 -0.15 15.80
N PRO A 340 12.09 0.39 17.02
CA PRO A 340 12.53 1.77 17.23
C PRO A 340 13.87 2.09 16.57
N LEU A 341 13.94 3.28 15.95
CA LEU A 341 15.10 3.83 15.24
C LEU A 341 15.42 5.29 15.66
N ASP A 342 14.84 5.74 16.76
CA ASP A 342 14.95 7.11 17.28
C ASP A 342 16.36 7.46 17.79
N LEU A 343 17.20 6.48 18.13
CA LEU A 343 18.57 6.72 18.60
C LEU A 343 19.61 6.89 17.47
N TRP A 344 19.19 6.90 16.20
CA TRP A 344 20.09 6.99 15.06
C TRP A 344 20.51 8.43 14.71
N ASP A 345 21.83 8.67 14.64
CA ASP A 345 22.41 9.89 14.08
C ASP A 345 22.45 9.82 12.55
N THR A 346 21.52 10.51 11.90
CA THR A 346 21.39 10.58 10.43
C THR A 346 22.10 11.78 9.79
N ALA A 347 22.83 12.61 10.55
CA ALA A 347 23.31 13.92 10.09
C ALA A 347 24.29 13.91 8.89
N LYS A 348 24.79 12.73 8.49
CA LYS A 348 25.64 12.53 7.29
C LYS A 348 24.91 11.88 6.10
N VAL A 349 23.66 11.46 6.26
CA VAL A 349 22.87 10.80 5.20
C VAL A 349 22.46 11.82 4.14
N THR A 350 22.69 11.49 2.86
CA THR A 350 22.33 12.34 1.72
C THR A 350 21.16 11.79 0.89
N ASP A 351 20.89 10.49 1.00
CA ASP A 351 19.85 9.82 0.20
C ASP A 351 19.06 8.80 1.04
N MET A 352 17.74 8.99 1.09
CA MET A 352 16.76 8.13 1.79
C MET A 352 15.70 7.57 0.83
N THR A 353 15.96 7.61 -0.48
CA THR A 353 15.01 7.17 -1.53
C THR A 353 14.51 5.75 -1.27
N GLY A 354 13.18 5.59 -1.15
CA GLY A 354 12.52 4.31 -0.95
C GLY A 354 12.84 3.58 0.37
N MET A 355 13.44 4.23 1.38
CA MET A 355 13.97 3.58 2.60
C MET A 355 12.96 2.65 3.29
N PHE A 356 11.68 3.04 3.37
CA PHE A 356 10.59 2.27 3.96
C PHE A 356 9.52 1.88 2.91
N GLN A 357 9.84 1.88 1.61
CA GLN A 357 8.87 1.56 0.56
C GLN A 357 8.31 0.14 0.77
N GLY A 358 7.02 0.01 1.03
CA GLY A 358 6.34 -1.28 1.27
C GLY A 358 6.66 -1.90 2.62
N ALA A 359 7.23 -1.17 3.58
CA ALA A 359 7.40 -1.62 4.96
C ALA A 359 6.04 -1.53 5.69
N MET A 360 5.11 -2.44 5.35
CA MET A 360 3.70 -2.34 5.71
C MET A 360 3.41 -2.22 7.21
N ALA A 361 4.25 -2.81 8.07
CA ALA A 361 4.12 -2.75 9.53
C ALA A 361 4.80 -1.53 10.19
N PHE A 362 5.61 -0.75 9.46
CA PHE A 362 6.47 0.27 10.04
C PHE A 362 5.71 1.53 10.48
N ASN A 363 5.72 1.82 11.78
CA ASN A 363 5.07 3.00 12.35
C ASN A 363 5.85 3.55 13.57
N GLN A 364 7.18 3.58 13.49
CA GLN A 364 8.06 3.99 14.60
C GLN A 364 8.51 5.45 14.52
N ARG A 365 8.77 6.04 15.68
CA ARG A 365 9.14 7.46 15.80
C ARG A 365 10.53 7.70 15.19
N ILE A 366 10.58 8.60 14.22
CA ILE A 366 11.79 9.01 13.47
C ILE A 366 11.85 10.54 13.25
N GLY A 367 10.96 11.30 13.90
CA GLY A 367 10.87 12.76 13.74
C GLY A 367 12.09 13.53 14.26
N ASN A 368 12.96 12.91 15.06
CA ASN A 368 14.17 13.49 15.62
C ASN A 368 15.43 13.29 14.76
N TRP A 369 15.31 12.62 13.60
CA TRP A 369 16.39 12.50 12.63
C TRP A 369 16.79 13.86 12.03
N ASP A 370 18.11 14.09 11.89
CA ASP A 370 18.64 15.19 11.11
C ASP A 370 18.60 14.83 9.62
N THR A 371 17.78 15.54 8.86
CA THR A 371 17.63 15.39 7.41
C THR A 371 18.23 16.55 6.62
N SER A 372 18.94 17.49 7.26
CA SER A 372 19.42 18.75 6.66
C SER A 372 20.34 18.58 5.45
N ARG A 373 20.96 17.41 5.29
CA ARG A 373 21.83 17.05 4.15
C ARG A 373 21.16 16.16 3.11
N VAL A 374 19.93 15.71 3.33
CA VAL A 374 19.23 14.81 2.42
C VAL A 374 18.76 15.59 1.19
N THR A 375 19.11 15.10 0.01
CA THR A 375 18.70 15.71 -1.27
C THR A 375 17.62 14.90 -2.00
N SER A 376 17.42 13.63 -1.64
CA SER A 376 16.39 12.76 -2.22
C SER A 376 15.64 11.94 -1.17
N MET A 377 14.30 12.01 -1.20
CA MET A 377 13.38 11.23 -0.37
C MET A 377 12.27 10.57 -1.20
N GLY A 378 12.45 10.47 -2.53
CA GLY A 378 11.45 9.89 -3.43
C GLY A 378 11.01 8.49 -2.98
N SER A 379 9.70 8.23 -3.01
CA SER A 379 9.08 6.97 -2.61
C SER A 379 9.37 6.48 -1.18
N MET A 380 9.88 7.32 -0.26
CA MET A 380 10.36 6.88 1.06
C MET A 380 9.35 6.04 1.85
N PHE A 381 8.05 6.41 1.83
CA PHE A 381 6.94 5.70 2.48
C PHE A 381 5.88 5.19 1.48
N LEU A 382 6.25 5.02 0.20
CA LEU A 382 5.37 4.41 -0.81
C LEU A 382 4.92 3.02 -0.32
N ASP A 383 3.63 2.72 -0.26
CA ASP A 383 3.04 1.48 0.29
C ASP A 383 3.30 1.21 1.79
N ALA A 384 3.77 2.20 2.58
CA ALA A 384 3.91 2.08 4.04
C ALA A 384 2.55 2.29 4.74
N SER A 385 1.62 1.36 4.55
CA SER A 385 0.18 1.54 4.85
C SER A 385 -0.18 1.90 6.29
N THR A 386 0.66 1.57 7.28
CA THR A 386 0.43 1.87 8.71
C THR A 386 1.18 3.11 9.22
N PHE A 387 2.09 3.68 8.43
CA PHE A 387 2.95 4.79 8.87
C PHE A 387 2.16 6.08 9.10
N ASN A 388 2.20 6.60 10.33
CA ASN A 388 1.52 7.83 10.73
C ASN A 388 2.27 8.58 11.86
N GLN A 389 3.61 8.55 11.87
CA GLN A 389 4.41 9.23 12.89
C GLN A 389 4.78 10.65 12.47
N ALA A 390 4.86 11.55 13.47
CA ALA A 390 5.18 12.95 13.25
C ALA A 390 6.63 13.12 12.75
N ILE A 391 6.76 13.74 11.57
CA ILE A 391 8.03 14.03 10.86
C ILE A 391 8.12 15.52 10.43
N GLY A 392 7.25 16.37 11.00
CA GLY A 392 7.19 17.79 10.66
C GLY A 392 8.43 18.61 11.06
N SER A 393 9.27 18.07 11.95
CA SER A 393 10.56 18.63 12.39
C SER A 393 11.69 18.43 11.39
N TRP A 394 11.51 17.62 10.33
CA TRP A 394 12.54 17.38 9.32
C TRP A 394 12.85 18.62 8.49
N CYS A 395 14.15 18.84 8.25
CA CYS A 395 14.64 19.87 7.34
C CYS A 395 14.69 19.30 5.92
N VAL A 396 13.85 19.80 5.01
CA VAL A 396 13.76 19.32 3.61
C VAL A 396 14.15 20.39 2.58
N SER A 397 14.73 21.51 3.01
CA SER A 397 15.07 22.66 2.14
C SER A 397 16.14 22.37 1.06
N ALA A 398 16.83 21.23 1.16
CA ALA A 398 17.78 20.72 0.17
C ALA A 398 17.21 19.59 -0.72
N VAL A 399 16.00 19.11 -0.43
CA VAL A 399 15.38 17.99 -1.18
C VAL A 399 14.86 18.48 -2.51
N VAL A 400 15.21 17.79 -3.60
CA VAL A 400 14.77 18.13 -4.97
C VAL A 400 13.63 17.25 -5.48
N ASP A 401 13.44 16.06 -4.89
CA ASP A 401 12.45 15.06 -5.30
C ASP A 401 11.70 14.48 -4.09
N LEU A 402 10.38 14.72 -4.05
CA LEU A 402 9.41 14.17 -3.09
C LEU A 402 8.38 13.24 -3.78
N SER A 403 8.63 12.83 -5.03
CA SER A 403 7.69 12.01 -5.79
C SER A 403 7.35 10.71 -5.08
N ARG A 404 6.06 10.37 -5.06
CA ARG A 404 5.50 9.18 -4.40
C ARG A 404 5.82 9.04 -2.91
N MET A 405 6.29 10.09 -2.22
CA MET A 405 6.81 9.96 -0.85
C MET A 405 5.81 9.29 0.11
N PHE A 406 4.52 9.61 0.02
CA PHE A 406 3.43 9.02 0.82
C PHE A 406 2.38 8.31 -0.04
N SER A 407 2.73 7.93 -1.27
CA SER A 407 1.80 7.22 -2.15
C SER A 407 1.39 5.89 -1.50
N ARG A 408 0.09 5.62 -1.41
CA ARG A 408 -0.50 4.41 -0.81
C ARG A 408 -0.16 4.25 0.69
N ALA A 409 0.33 5.31 1.34
CA ALA A 409 0.48 5.39 2.81
C ALA A 409 -0.88 5.64 3.47
N ALA A 410 -1.77 4.65 3.39
CA ALA A 410 -3.21 4.79 3.65
C ALA A 410 -3.59 5.38 5.03
N SER A 411 -2.73 5.25 6.05
CA SER A 411 -2.96 5.77 7.42
C SER A 411 -2.30 7.13 7.70
N PHE A 412 -1.54 7.70 6.76
CA PHE A 412 -0.75 8.91 6.99
C PHE A 412 -1.62 10.17 7.03
N ASN A 413 -1.61 10.87 8.17
CA ASN A 413 -2.23 12.18 8.34
C ASN A 413 -1.46 13.00 9.41
N GLN A 414 -0.24 13.43 9.06
CA GLN A 414 0.61 14.27 9.92
C GLN A 414 0.92 15.61 9.28
N ARG A 415 1.15 16.63 10.10
CA ARG A 415 1.51 17.98 9.65
C ARG A 415 2.93 18.02 9.10
N LEU A 416 3.09 18.74 7.99
CA LEU A 416 4.34 18.91 7.27
C LEU A 416 4.66 20.42 7.11
N PRO A 417 5.08 21.12 8.19
CA PRO A 417 5.50 22.52 8.14
C PRO A 417 6.88 22.68 7.50
N TRP A 418 7.01 22.17 6.28
CA TRP A 418 8.25 21.97 5.55
C TRP A 418 8.57 23.14 4.61
N ASP A 419 9.86 23.45 4.49
CA ASP A 419 10.39 24.37 3.50
C ASP A 419 10.75 23.62 2.21
N THR A 420 9.85 23.66 1.24
CA THR A 420 9.95 22.91 -0.02
C THR A 420 10.63 23.67 -1.15
N ARG A 421 11.34 24.79 -0.89
CA ARG A 421 11.84 25.72 -1.92
C ARG A 421 12.69 25.12 -3.04
N ALA A 422 13.30 23.96 -2.81
CA ALA A 422 14.17 23.26 -3.77
C ALA A 422 13.46 22.12 -4.53
N VAL A 423 12.25 21.74 -4.13
CA VAL A 423 11.54 20.57 -4.65
C VAL A 423 10.99 20.87 -6.05
N LYS A 424 11.40 20.05 -7.03
CA LYS A 424 10.97 20.16 -8.43
C LYS A 424 9.89 19.15 -8.80
N ASN A 425 9.88 18.00 -8.11
CA ASN A 425 9.05 16.85 -8.42
C ASN A 425 8.17 16.49 -7.21
N PHE A 426 6.86 16.71 -7.36
CA PHE A 426 5.82 16.33 -6.40
C PHE A 426 4.92 15.19 -6.93
N SER A 427 5.29 14.58 -8.06
CA SER A 427 4.42 13.61 -8.75
C SER A 427 4.00 12.44 -7.85
N SER A 428 2.70 12.15 -7.85
CA SER A 428 2.08 11.10 -7.02
C SER A 428 2.36 11.20 -5.51
N MET A 429 2.79 12.34 -4.95
CA MET A 429 3.27 12.43 -3.55
C MET A 429 2.28 11.87 -2.51
N PHE A 430 0.97 12.11 -2.69
CA PHE A 430 -0.12 11.61 -1.86
C PHE A 430 -1.13 10.75 -2.64
N GLU A 431 -0.69 10.11 -3.74
CA GLU A 431 -1.54 9.22 -4.54
C GLU A 431 -2.04 8.04 -3.68
N GLU A 432 -3.36 7.81 -3.59
CA GLU A 432 -4.02 6.84 -2.70
C GLU A 432 -3.75 7.05 -1.19
N ALA A 433 -3.35 8.26 -0.74
CA ALA A 433 -3.21 8.58 0.68
C ALA A 433 -4.60 8.87 1.31
N TRP A 434 -5.45 7.84 1.44
CA TRP A 434 -6.88 7.97 1.75
C TRP A 434 -7.24 8.77 3.01
N THR A 435 -6.35 8.84 4.00
CA THR A 435 -6.60 9.59 5.24
C THR A 435 -6.09 11.03 5.24
N PHE A 436 -5.18 11.38 4.32
CA PHE A 436 -4.43 12.64 4.38
C PHE A 436 -5.31 13.87 4.11
N ASN A 437 -5.31 14.81 5.06
CA ASN A 437 -6.01 16.09 4.98
C ASN A 437 -5.37 17.15 5.89
N GLU A 438 -4.05 17.12 6.12
CA GLU A 438 -3.35 18.16 6.91
C GLU A 438 -2.90 19.34 6.03
N PRO A 439 -2.82 20.58 6.57
CA PRO A 439 -2.50 21.77 5.78
C PRO A 439 -1.12 21.74 5.11
N VAL A 440 -1.09 22.15 3.83
CA VAL A 440 0.13 22.28 3.00
C VAL A 440 0.24 23.65 2.29
N GLU A 441 -0.60 24.62 2.68
CA GLU A 441 -0.64 25.97 2.11
C GLU A 441 0.65 26.78 2.34
N SER A 442 1.47 26.40 3.32
CA SER A 442 2.73 27.08 3.66
C SER A 442 3.92 26.67 2.79
N TRP A 443 3.74 25.69 1.91
CA TRP A 443 4.82 25.16 1.06
C TRP A 443 5.23 26.16 -0.02
N ASN A 444 6.55 26.29 -0.22
CA ASN A 444 7.10 27.06 -1.32
C ASN A 444 7.21 26.17 -2.57
N THR A 445 6.33 26.39 -3.53
CA THR A 445 6.24 25.60 -4.77
C THR A 445 6.91 26.28 -5.98
N THR A 446 7.65 27.40 -5.82
CA THR A 446 8.18 28.17 -6.97
C THR A 446 9.11 27.37 -7.90
N ALA A 447 9.76 26.33 -7.37
CA ALA A 447 10.65 25.44 -8.11
C ALA A 447 9.94 24.21 -8.75
N ALA A 448 8.65 24.02 -8.49
CA ALA A 448 7.90 22.84 -8.93
C ALA A 448 7.70 22.82 -10.45
N VAL A 449 7.94 21.67 -11.08
CA VAL A 449 7.81 21.46 -12.53
C VAL A 449 6.81 20.33 -12.85
N ASP A 450 6.77 19.29 -12.00
CA ASP A 450 5.89 18.12 -12.13
C ASP A 450 5.03 17.95 -10.86
N MET A 451 3.70 18.07 -11.02
CA MET A 451 2.69 17.87 -9.97
C MET A 451 1.65 16.78 -10.35
N ARG A 452 1.91 15.98 -11.38
CA ARG A 452 0.93 14.98 -11.86
C ARG A 452 0.57 13.97 -10.76
N SER A 453 -0.69 13.53 -10.73
CA SER A 453 -1.24 12.59 -9.75
C SER A 453 -1.05 12.95 -8.26
N MET A 454 -0.63 14.18 -7.91
CA MET A 454 -0.18 14.50 -6.54
C MET A 454 -1.18 14.11 -5.44
N PHE A 455 -2.48 14.31 -5.67
CA PHE A 455 -3.59 13.94 -4.78
C PHE A 455 -4.57 12.96 -5.45
N CYS A 456 -4.09 12.17 -6.42
CA CYS A 456 -4.87 11.13 -7.10
C CYS A 456 -5.40 10.11 -6.06
N PHE A 457 -6.71 9.85 -6.02
CA PHE A 457 -7.37 9.01 -5.01
C PHE A 457 -7.12 9.42 -3.53
N ALA A 458 -6.82 10.69 -3.25
CA ALA A 458 -6.72 11.21 -1.89
C ALA A 458 -8.13 11.51 -1.30
N ASP A 459 -8.86 10.45 -0.95
CA ASP A 459 -10.29 10.44 -0.58
C ASP A 459 -10.77 11.56 0.37
N ARG A 460 -9.93 12.00 1.31
CA ARG A 460 -10.26 13.02 2.33
C ARG A 460 -9.66 14.41 2.07
N PHE A 461 -8.79 14.56 1.08
CA PHE A 461 -8.01 15.78 0.91
C PHE A 461 -8.89 16.95 0.43
N ASN A 462 -8.93 18.03 1.22
CA ASN A 462 -9.69 19.25 0.92
C ASN A 462 -9.05 20.49 1.59
N GLN A 463 -7.71 20.58 1.60
CA GLN A 463 -6.98 21.71 2.19
C GLN A 463 -6.68 22.82 1.17
N PRO A 464 -6.67 24.10 1.57
CA PRO A 464 -6.46 25.22 0.66
C PRO A 464 -5.08 25.18 -0.01
N LEU A 465 -5.03 25.59 -1.28
CA LEU A 465 -3.84 25.59 -2.15
C LEU A 465 -3.64 26.92 -2.90
N SER A 466 -4.40 27.96 -2.57
CA SER A 466 -4.42 29.24 -3.31
C SER A 466 -3.14 30.08 -3.17
N THR A 467 -2.29 29.75 -2.19
CA THR A 467 -0.98 30.37 -1.92
C THR A 467 0.14 29.81 -2.79
N TRP A 468 -0.07 28.67 -3.44
CA TRP A 468 0.96 28.01 -4.24
C TRP A 468 1.28 28.78 -5.52
N ASN A 469 2.57 28.91 -5.83
CA ASN A 469 3.03 29.40 -7.12
C ASN A 469 3.19 28.22 -8.08
N THR A 470 2.45 28.24 -9.19
CA THR A 470 2.43 27.20 -10.22
C THR A 470 3.07 27.61 -11.54
N SER A 471 3.67 28.80 -11.65
CA SER A 471 4.14 29.38 -12.93
C SER A 471 5.19 28.54 -13.66
N SER A 472 5.92 27.68 -12.93
CA SER A 472 6.95 26.77 -13.45
C SER A 472 6.42 25.36 -13.78
N VAL A 473 5.17 25.04 -13.41
CA VAL A 473 4.58 23.71 -13.56
C VAL A 473 4.21 23.46 -15.03
N THR A 474 4.56 22.28 -15.55
CA THR A 474 4.31 21.91 -16.95
C THR A 474 3.35 20.73 -17.11
N ASP A 475 3.19 19.90 -16.08
CA ASP A 475 2.26 18.76 -16.05
C ASP A 475 1.47 18.75 -14.73
N MET A 476 0.13 18.79 -14.86
CA MET A 476 -0.85 18.69 -13.76
C MET A 476 -1.83 17.52 -14.00
N SER A 477 -1.49 16.58 -14.89
CA SER A 477 -2.37 15.46 -15.23
C SER A 477 -2.73 14.63 -14.00
N PHE A 478 -3.99 14.23 -13.91
CA PHE A 478 -4.55 13.44 -12.81
C PHE A 478 -4.37 14.02 -11.38
N MET A 479 -3.97 15.29 -11.22
CA MET A 479 -3.58 15.86 -9.92
C MET A 479 -4.59 15.65 -8.80
N PHE A 480 -5.90 15.76 -9.08
CA PHE A 480 -7.01 15.50 -8.15
C PHE A 480 -7.94 14.37 -8.64
N ALA A 481 -7.45 13.49 -9.51
CA ALA A 481 -8.24 12.41 -10.07
C ALA A 481 -8.68 11.45 -8.96
N GLY A 482 -9.98 11.26 -8.78
CA GLY A 482 -10.53 10.39 -7.74
C GLY A 482 -10.45 10.96 -6.33
N ALA A 483 -10.28 12.28 -6.17
CA ALA A 483 -10.40 12.97 -4.87
C ALA A 483 -11.86 13.50 -4.67
N PRO A 484 -12.83 12.68 -4.21
CA PRO A 484 -14.23 13.05 -4.16
C PRO A 484 -14.57 14.21 -3.20
N ALA A 485 -13.70 14.48 -2.21
CA ALA A 485 -13.91 15.53 -1.21
C ALA A 485 -13.32 16.89 -1.57
N PHE A 486 -12.51 16.99 -2.64
CA PHE A 486 -11.76 18.20 -2.98
C PHE A 486 -12.64 19.25 -3.67
N ASP A 487 -12.71 20.45 -3.07
CA ASP A 487 -13.49 21.59 -3.59
C ASP A 487 -12.86 22.94 -3.15
N GLN A 488 -11.53 23.08 -3.26
CA GLN A 488 -10.80 24.29 -2.86
C GLN A 488 -10.51 25.25 -4.03
N PRO A 489 -10.52 26.58 -3.82
CA PRO A 489 -10.36 27.55 -4.89
C PRO A 489 -8.95 27.55 -5.47
N LEU A 490 -8.86 27.49 -6.81
CA LEU A 490 -7.60 27.42 -7.58
C LEU A 490 -7.43 28.59 -8.58
N SER A 491 -8.26 29.64 -8.49
CA SER A 491 -8.28 30.75 -9.45
C SER A 491 -7.03 31.64 -9.42
N THR A 492 -6.20 31.51 -8.39
CA THR A 492 -4.92 32.23 -8.21
C THR A 492 -3.72 31.55 -8.90
N TRP A 493 -3.89 30.33 -9.41
CA TRP A 493 -2.82 29.58 -10.06
C TRP A 493 -2.46 30.16 -11.43
N ASP A 494 -1.17 30.35 -11.69
CA ASP A 494 -0.64 30.61 -13.02
C ASP A 494 -0.47 29.27 -13.77
N THR A 495 -1.25 29.08 -14.83
CA THR A 495 -1.24 27.88 -15.67
C THR A 495 -0.57 28.10 -17.02
N ALA A 496 0.03 29.26 -17.30
CA ALA A 496 0.53 29.62 -18.63
C ALA A 496 1.62 28.67 -19.17
N SER A 497 2.36 28.00 -18.29
CA SER A 497 3.40 27.01 -18.63
C SER A 497 2.88 25.57 -18.78
N VAL A 498 1.62 25.30 -18.37
CA VAL A 498 1.07 23.93 -18.31
C VAL A 498 0.75 23.42 -19.72
N LYS A 499 1.19 22.20 -20.02
CA LYS A 499 0.98 21.52 -21.30
C LYS A 499 -0.02 20.36 -21.20
N ASN A 500 -0.09 19.71 -20.04
CA ASN A 500 -0.91 18.53 -19.80
C ASN A 500 -1.82 18.73 -18.58
N MET A 501 -3.14 18.70 -18.81
CA MET A 501 -4.19 18.75 -17.79
C MET A 501 -5.11 17.51 -17.86
N SER A 502 -4.69 16.46 -18.58
CA SER A 502 -5.50 15.25 -18.75
C SER A 502 -5.89 14.63 -17.41
N GLY A 503 -7.18 14.30 -17.25
CA GLY A 503 -7.73 13.67 -16.06
C GLY A 503 -7.67 14.48 -14.76
N MET A 504 -7.28 15.76 -14.76
CA MET A 504 -6.97 16.53 -13.55
C MET A 504 -8.05 16.46 -12.44
N PHE A 505 -9.33 16.48 -12.80
CA PHE A 505 -10.49 16.35 -11.90
C PHE A 505 -11.36 15.12 -12.23
N PHE A 506 -10.80 14.11 -12.89
CA PHE A 506 -11.49 12.86 -13.20
C PHE A 506 -12.05 12.23 -11.91
N HIS A 507 -13.35 11.95 -11.81
CA HIS A 507 -14.00 11.47 -10.57
C HIS A 507 -13.90 12.39 -9.33
N ALA A 508 -13.49 13.66 -9.44
CA ALA A 508 -13.60 14.63 -8.35
C ALA A 508 -15.07 15.07 -8.19
N TRP A 509 -15.87 14.27 -7.47
CA TRP A 509 -17.33 14.38 -7.48
C TRP A 509 -17.89 15.73 -7.02
N SER A 510 -17.30 16.34 -5.99
CA SER A 510 -17.77 17.60 -5.40
C SER A 510 -17.07 18.85 -5.93
N PHE A 511 -16.04 18.72 -6.76
CA PHE A 511 -15.28 19.88 -7.25
C PHE A 511 -16.15 20.80 -8.12
N ASN A 512 -16.30 22.06 -7.72
CA ASN A 512 -17.09 23.05 -8.43
C ASN A 512 -16.56 24.49 -8.23
N GLN A 513 -15.24 24.68 -8.20
CA GLN A 513 -14.60 26.00 -8.01
C GLN A 513 -14.30 26.72 -9.33
N PRO A 514 -14.32 28.06 -9.38
CA PRO A 514 -14.18 28.83 -10.61
C PRO A 514 -12.76 28.74 -11.19
N LEU A 515 -12.66 28.50 -12.50
CA LEU A 515 -11.41 28.32 -13.26
C LEU A 515 -11.29 29.27 -14.48
N GLU A 516 -12.14 30.30 -14.56
CA GLU A 516 -12.20 31.25 -15.68
C GLU A 516 -10.87 31.98 -15.95
N SER A 517 -10.09 32.23 -14.89
CA SER A 517 -8.82 32.96 -14.90
C SER A 517 -7.62 32.17 -15.47
N TRP A 518 -7.77 30.87 -15.71
CA TRP A 518 -6.66 30.03 -16.15
C TRP A 518 -6.24 30.31 -17.60
N ASN A 519 -4.94 30.52 -17.80
CA ASN A 519 -4.36 30.61 -19.14
C ASN A 519 -4.09 29.20 -19.67
N THR A 520 -4.87 28.77 -20.67
CA THR A 520 -4.77 27.44 -21.30
C THR A 520 -4.04 27.43 -22.64
N ALA A 521 -3.47 28.56 -23.10
CA ALA A 521 -2.95 28.69 -24.47
C ALA A 521 -1.80 27.72 -24.82
N SER A 522 -1.07 27.24 -23.80
CA SER A 522 0.02 26.25 -23.90
C SER A 522 -0.44 24.80 -23.78
N VAL A 523 -1.70 24.55 -23.40
CA VAL A 523 -2.21 23.22 -23.09
C VAL A 523 -2.46 22.44 -24.38
N THR A 524 -1.96 21.21 -24.44
CA THR A 524 -2.12 20.30 -25.58
C THR A 524 -3.07 19.13 -25.28
N ASP A 525 -3.23 18.71 -24.02
CA ASP A 525 -4.12 17.60 -23.63
C ASP A 525 -4.99 17.97 -22.42
N MET A 526 -6.31 17.82 -22.59
CA MET A 526 -7.36 17.98 -21.57
C MET A 526 -8.30 16.76 -21.51
N SER A 527 -7.87 15.61 -22.06
CA SER A 527 -8.69 14.40 -22.08
C SER A 527 -9.13 13.99 -20.68
N ARG A 528 -10.41 13.63 -20.54
CA ARG A 528 -11.06 13.23 -19.27
C ARG A 528 -10.95 14.22 -18.10
N MET A 529 -10.55 15.48 -18.34
CA MET A 529 -10.25 16.46 -17.28
C MET A 529 -11.37 16.60 -16.23
N PHE A 530 -12.64 16.60 -16.64
CA PHE A 530 -13.83 16.66 -15.78
C PHE A 530 -14.73 15.42 -15.89
N ALA A 531 -14.22 14.30 -16.42
CA ALA A 531 -15.03 13.09 -16.53
C ALA A 531 -15.45 12.58 -15.14
N CYS A 532 -16.73 12.28 -14.99
CA CYS A 532 -17.38 11.97 -13.72
C CYS A 532 -17.31 13.07 -12.63
N ALA A 533 -16.86 14.29 -12.91
CA ALA A 533 -16.99 15.42 -12.00
C ALA A 533 -18.48 15.82 -11.92
N ALA A 534 -19.18 15.31 -10.90
CA ALA A 534 -20.64 15.28 -10.90
C ALA A 534 -21.27 16.64 -10.61
N ASP A 535 -20.66 17.43 -9.71
CA ASP A 535 -21.14 18.74 -9.30
C ASP A 535 -20.60 19.90 -10.15
N PHE A 536 -19.53 19.70 -10.94
CA PHE A 536 -18.85 20.74 -11.73
C PHE A 536 -19.76 21.40 -12.78
N ASN A 537 -19.90 22.73 -12.69
CA ASN A 537 -20.68 23.55 -13.62
C ASN A 537 -20.16 25.00 -13.70
N GLN A 538 -18.85 25.23 -13.61
CA GLN A 538 -18.24 26.57 -13.63
C GLN A 538 -17.88 27.06 -15.04
N PRO A 539 -17.96 28.38 -15.32
CA PRO A 539 -17.71 28.91 -16.66
C PRO A 539 -16.23 28.74 -17.06
N ILE A 540 -16.02 28.19 -18.25
CA ILE A 540 -14.71 27.91 -18.88
C ILE A 540 -14.69 28.24 -20.38
N GLY A 541 -15.69 29.00 -20.85
CA GLY A 541 -15.78 29.45 -22.25
C GLY A 541 -14.69 30.47 -22.64
N SER A 542 -14.05 31.12 -21.66
CA SER A 542 -12.93 32.06 -21.85
C SER A 542 -11.63 31.39 -22.28
N TRP A 543 -11.49 30.07 -22.10
CA TRP A 543 -10.24 29.34 -22.30
C TRP A 543 -9.73 29.38 -23.75
N HIS A 544 -8.43 29.64 -23.92
CA HIS A 544 -7.74 29.57 -25.20
C HIS A 544 -7.36 28.13 -25.54
N THR A 545 -8.13 27.48 -26.42
CA THR A 545 -7.98 26.05 -26.75
C THR A 545 -7.24 25.77 -28.07
N SER A 546 -6.70 26.79 -28.75
CA SER A 546 -6.13 26.65 -30.11
C SER A 546 -4.96 25.67 -30.25
N SER A 547 -4.27 25.34 -29.15
CA SER A 547 -3.16 24.37 -29.09
C SER A 547 -3.60 22.97 -28.63
N VAL A 548 -4.86 22.80 -28.21
CA VAL A 548 -5.35 21.53 -27.65
C VAL A 548 -5.58 20.51 -28.76
N THR A 549 -4.94 19.35 -28.64
CA THR A 549 -5.03 18.24 -29.61
C THR A 549 -5.91 17.09 -29.11
N ASN A 550 -6.09 16.94 -27.81
CA ASN A 550 -6.88 15.86 -27.21
C ASN A 550 -7.84 16.38 -26.13
N ILE A 551 -9.14 16.14 -26.34
CA ILE A 551 -10.23 16.43 -25.39
C ILE A 551 -11.12 15.20 -25.16
N SER A 552 -10.66 14.01 -25.53
CA SER A 552 -11.44 12.78 -25.42
C SER A 552 -12.02 12.56 -24.02
N GLY A 553 -13.32 12.33 -23.94
CA GLY A 553 -14.06 12.12 -22.70
C GLY A 553 -14.04 13.29 -21.71
N MET A 554 -13.64 14.52 -22.08
CA MET A 554 -13.42 15.63 -21.13
C MET A 554 -14.56 15.88 -20.13
N PHE A 555 -15.83 15.71 -20.53
CA PHE A 555 -17.01 15.85 -19.69
C PHE A 555 -17.84 14.56 -19.58
N GLN A 556 -17.24 13.39 -19.84
CA GLN A 556 -17.97 12.11 -19.84
C GLN A 556 -18.59 11.89 -18.45
N ARG A 557 -19.92 11.75 -18.39
CA ARG A 557 -20.69 11.64 -17.13
C ARG A 557 -20.58 12.85 -16.17
N ALA A 558 -20.15 14.02 -16.63
CA ALA A 558 -20.23 15.28 -15.87
C ALA A 558 -21.72 15.67 -15.74
N GLY A 559 -22.33 15.29 -14.62
CA GLY A 559 -23.79 15.22 -14.49
C GLY A 559 -24.52 16.56 -14.51
N ARG A 560 -23.86 17.65 -14.06
CA ARG A 560 -24.43 19.00 -13.98
C ARG A 560 -23.89 20.00 -15.00
N PHE A 561 -22.80 19.66 -15.70
CA PHE A 561 -22.10 20.60 -16.55
C PHE A 561 -22.99 21.04 -17.73
N ASN A 562 -23.25 22.35 -17.86
CA ASN A 562 -24.03 22.95 -18.95
C ASN A 562 -23.54 24.37 -19.31
N GLN A 563 -22.24 24.64 -19.23
CA GLN A 563 -21.68 25.97 -19.53
C GLN A 563 -21.34 26.12 -21.02
N PRO A 564 -21.45 27.32 -21.61
CA PRO A 564 -21.25 27.54 -23.04
C PRO A 564 -19.77 27.37 -23.45
N LEU A 565 -19.55 26.62 -24.54
CA LEU A 565 -18.22 26.29 -25.10
C LEU A 565 -18.07 26.68 -26.59
N SER A 566 -18.97 27.53 -27.11
CA SER A 566 -19.04 27.91 -28.52
C SER A 566 -17.82 28.72 -29.00
N SER A 567 -17.13 29.40 -28.08
CA SER A 567 -15.91 30.19 -28.27
C SER A 567 -14.63 29.36 -28.44
N TRP A 568 -14.64 28.07 -28.10
CA TRP A 568 -13.46 27.22 -28.17
C TRP A 568 -13.01 26.98 -29.61
N ASN A 569 -11.75 27.26 -29.89
CA ASN A 569 -11.10 26.89 -31.14
C ASN A 569 -10.66 25.42 -31.08
N THR A 570 -11.35 24.55 -31.82
CA THR A 570 -11.04 23.11 -31.88
C THR A 570 -10.25 22.70 -33.14
N SER A 571 -9.69 23.64 -33.93
CA SER A 571 -9.06 23.30 -35.22
C SER A 571 -7.82 22.40 -35.10
N ALA A 572 -7.13 22.44 -33.96
CA ALA A 572 -5.99 21.58 -33.65
C ALA A 572 -6.39 20.21 -33.08
N VAL A 573 -7.66 20.00 -32.69
CA VAL A 573 -8.13 18.77 -32.06
C VAL A 573 -7.99 17.58 -33.02
N ARG A 574 -7.54 16.45 -32.48
CA ARG A 574 -7.30 15.17 -33.15
C ARG A 574 -8.11 14.04 -32.53
N ASP A 575 -8.43 14.13 -31.23
CA ASP A 575 -9.36 13.21 -30.57
C ASP A 575 -10.39 13.96 -29.72
N MET A 576 -11.66 13.71 -30.03
CA MET A 576 -12.86 14.21 -29.37
C MET A 576 -13.85 13.09 -29.03
N THR A 577 -13.36 11.85 -28.92
CA THR A 577 -14.18 10.69 -28.60
C THR A 577 -14.88 10.86 -27.26
N ASP A 578 -16.22 10.71 -27.26
CA ASP A 578 -17.07 10.60 -26.07
C ASP A 578 -17.08 11.81 -25.11
N ILE A 579 -16.72 13.03 -25.56
CA ILE A 579 -16.64 14.25 -24.70
C ILE A 579 -17.84 14.38 -23.76
N PHE A 580 -19.07 14.33 -24.28
CA PHE A 580 -20.31 14.53 -23.53
C PHE A 580 -21.09 13.24 -23.30
N SER A 581 -20.44 12.07 -23.46
CA SER A 581 -21.10 10.77 -23.26
C SER A 581 -21.68 10.69 -21.85
N LYS A 582 -23.00 10.58 -21.73
CA LYS A 582 -23.78 10.57 -20.47
C LYS A 582 -23.68 11.86 -19.65
N ALA A 583 -23.31 12.99 -20.25
CA ALA A 583 -23.44 14.32 -19.67
C ALA A 583 -24.89 14.83 -19.87
N PHE A 584 -25.82 14.34 -19.04
CA PHE A 584 -27.26 14.50 -19.29
C PHE A 584 -27.79 15.94 -19.16
N SER A 585 -27.08 16.82 -18.45
CA SER A 585 -27.42 18.24 -18.38
C SER A 585 -26.81 19.08 -19.49
N PHE A 586 -25.82 18.57 -20.24
CA PHE A 586 -25.16 19.37 -21.27
C PHE A 586 -26.03 19.45 -22.53
N ASP A 587 -26.55 20.64 -22.81
CA ASP A 587 -27.30 20.97 -24.01
C ASP A 587 -26.72 22.13 -24.81
N GLN A 588 -25.58 22.74 -24.44
CA GLN A 588 -25.02 23.92 -25.12
C GLN A 588 -24.64 23.71 -26.60
N SER A 589 -24.57 24.82 -27.37
CA SER A 589 -24.40 24.80 -28.82
C SER A 589 -22.92 24.78 -29.22
N LEU A 590 -22.56 23.83 -30.09
CA LEU A 590 -21.18 23.58 -30.53
C LEU A 590 -20.99 23.81 -32.05
N SER A 591 -21.96 24.45 -32.71
CA SER A 591 -21.94 24.68 -34.17
C SER A 591 -20.66 25.36 -34.70
N PRO A 592 -19.97 26.27 -33.99
CA PRO A 592 -18.71 26.86 -34.46
C PRO A 592 -17.52 25.89 -34.54
N TRP A 593 -17.56 24.75 -33.85
CA TRP A 593 -16.41 23.84 -33.74
C TRP A 593 -15.93 23.31 -35.11
N HIS A 594 -14.62 23.06 -35.18
CA HIS A 594 -13.94 22.41 -36.28
C HIS A 594 -13.68 20.94 -35.90
N VAL A 595 -14.42 20.00 -36.49
CA VAL A 595 -14.37 18.57 -36.11
C VAL A 595 -13.83 17.63 -37.19
N ALA A 596 -13.70 18.10 -38.44
CA ALA A 596 -13.41 17.26 -39.61
C ALA A 596 -12.05 16.52 -39.56
N GLN A 597 -11.10 16.99 -38.75
CA GLN A 597 -9.78 16.37 -38.57
C GLN A 597 -9.67 15.52 -37.29
N ALA A 598 -10.77 15.34 -36.55
CA ALA A 598 -10.76 14.72 -35.24
C ALA A 598 -11.50 13.37 -35.20
N VAL A 599 -10.84 12.36 -34.64
CA VAL A 599 -11.44 11.08 -34.30
C VAL A 599 -12.51 11.30 -33.23
N GLY A 600 -13.61 10.53 -33.31
CA GLY A 600 -14.67 10.59 -32.30
C GLY A 600 -15.72 11.68 -32.51
N ALA A 601 -15.63 12.54 -33.54
CA ALA A 601 -16.63 13.57 -33.84
C ALA A 601 -18.09 13.04 -33.87
N LYS A 602 -18.27 11.82 -34.37
CA LYS A 602 -19.56 11.10 -34.41
C LYS A 602 -20.11 10.73 -33.02
N THR A 603 -19.28 10.58 -31.99
CA THR A 603 -19.73 10.21 -30.63
C THR A 603 -19.90 11.40 -29.68
N VAL A 604 -19.46 12.61 -30.07
CA VAL A 604 -19.76 13.86 -29.34
C VAL A 604 -21.27 14.06 -29.15
N LEU A 605 -22.08 13.63 -30.13
CA LEU A 605 -23.54 13.76 -30.14
C LEU A 605 -24.28 12.53 -29.59
N LYS A 606 -23.55 11.55 -29.02
CA LYS A 606 -24.08 10.29 -28.51
C LYS A 606 -24.30 10.34 -27.00
N ASP A 607 -25.47 9.87 -26.54
CA ASP A 607 -25.83 9.67 -25.13
C ASP A 607 -25.71 10.92 -24.21
N GLY A 608 -25.66 12.14 -24.76
CA GLY A 608 -25.63 13.41 -24.01
C GLY A 608 -27.01 14.07 -23.82
N GLY A 609 -27.05 15.24 -23.18
CA GLY A 609 -28.28 16.03 -22.93
C GLY A 609 -28.92 16.68 -24.17
N PHE A 610 -28.27 16.61 -25.34
CA PHE A 610 -28.70 17.33 -26.54
C PHE A 610 -30.12 16.95 -27.03
N GLY A 611 -30.98 17.96 -27.06
CA GLY A 611 -32.26 17.93 -27.76
C GLY A 611 -32.11 17.53 -29.24
N SER A 612 -33.17 16.93 -29.79
CA SER A 612 -33.18 16.38 -31.15
C SER A 612 -32.86 17.43 -32.23
N CYS A 613 -33.44 18.63 -32.12
CA CYS A 613 -33.18 19.75 -33.04
C CYS A 613 -31.72 20.25 -32.99
N ARG A 614 -31.16 20.39 -31.77
CA ARG A 614 -29.79 20.90 -31.61
C ARG A 614 -28.76 19.90 -32.15
N ARG A 615 -28.99 18.59 -31.98
CA ARG A 615 -28.20 17.54 -32.67
C ARG A 615 -28.22 17.75 -34.19
N LEU A 616 -29.40 17.89 -34.79
CA LEU A 616 -29.55 18.07 -36.24
C LEU A 616 -28.81 19.31 -36.77
N GLY A 617 -28.89 20.44 -36.06
CA GLY A 617 -28.15 21.66 -36.42
C GLY A 617 -26.62 21.52 -36.35
N MET A 618 -26.11 20.85 -35.31
CA MET A 618 -24.67 20.59 -35.18
C MET A 618 -24.15 19.62 -36.23
N PHE A 619 -24.88 18.52 -36.52
CA PHE A 619 -24.53 17.58 -37.59
C PHE A 619 -24.30 18.30 -38.94
N LYS A 620 -25.17 19.25 -39.30
CA LYS A 620 -25.07 20.02 -40.55
C LYS A 620 -23.96 21.06 -40.52
N SER A 621 -23.70 21.71 -39.39
CA SER A 621 -22.57 22.64 -39.27
C SER A 621 -21.20 21.94 -39.42
N TRP A 622 -21.15 20.66 -39.08
CA TRP A 622 -19.93 19.85 -39.04
C TRP A 622 -19.65 19.03 -40.30
N ASP A 623 -20.59 18.96 -41.25
CA ASP A 623 -20.43 18.27 -42.55
C ASP A 623 -20.08 16.76 -42.39
N LEU A 624 -20.71 16.10 -41.42
CA LEU A 624 -20.43 14.70 -41.08
C LEU A 624 -21.29 13.73 -41.91
N ASP A 625 -20.65 13.00 -42.83
CA ASP A 625 -21.31 11.97 -43.63
C ASP A 625 -21.82 10.80 -42.76
N PHE A 626 -23.12 10.52 -42.87
CA PHE A 626 -23.82 9.42 -42.21
C PHE A 626 -24.91 8.87 -43.13
N SER A 627 -24.84 7.57 -43.43
CA SER A 627 -25.91 6.86 -44.12
C SER A 627 -27.22 6.99 -43.33
N TYR A 628 -28.29 7.38 -44.03
CA TYR A 628 -29.51 8.00 -43.49
C TYR A 628 -30.40 7.10 -42.59
N GLU A 629 -30.02 5.85 -42.34
CA GLU A 629 -30.96 4.79 -41.95
C GLU A 629 -31.41 4.78 -40.47
N HIS A 630 -30.81 5.57 -39.59
CA HIS A 630 -31.08 5.48 -38.13
C HIS A 630 -31.34 6.84 -37.43
N LEU A 631 -31.70 7.89 -38.17
CA LEU A 631 -32.28 9.10 -37.57
C LEU A 631 -33.79 8.90 -37.37
N PRO A 632 -34.31 8.76 -36.13
CA PRO A 632 -35.75 8.75 -35.91
C PRO A 632 -36.32 10.10 -36.35
N HIS A 633 -37.53 10.15 -36.92
CA HIS A 633 -38.15 11.39 -37.41
C HIS A 633 -38.14 12.51 -36.34
N ILE A 634 -37.22 13.46 -36.48
CA ILE A 634 -37.06 14.58 -35.55
C ILE A 634 -38.10 15.65 -35.91
N GLY A 635 -39.28 15.54 -35.31
CA GLY A 635 -40.17 16.70 -35.18
C GLY A 635 -39.55 17.69 -34.19
N CYS A 636 -39.24 18.89 -34.66
CA CYS A 636 -38.93 20.00 -33.77
C CYS A 636 -40.20 20.57 -33.14
N ALA A 637 -40.09 21.12 -31.93
CA ALA A 637 -41.23 21.69 -31.24
C ALA A 637 -41.85 22.83 -32.08
N GLY A 638 -43.18 22.94 -32.05
CA GLY A 638 -43.89 24.02 -32.71
C GLY A 638 -43.71 25.34 -31.97
N CYS A 639 -43.58 26.44 -32.71
CA CYS A 639 -43.50 27.81 -32.22
C CYS A 639 -44.72 28.61 -32.69
N GLY A 640 -45.87 28.27 -32.12
CA GLY A 640 -47.14 28.94 -32.38
C GLY A 640 -47.59 29.79 -31.19
N ASP A 641 -48.35 30.85 -31.49
CA ASP A 641 -49.20 31.57 -30.52
C ASP A 641 -48.42 32.21 -29.35
N GLY A 642 -47.27 32.80 -29.67
CA GLY A 642 -46.45 33.61 -28.75
C GLY A 642 -45.36 32.84 -28.00
N ALA A 643 -45.30 31.51 -28.13
CA ALA A 643 -44.21 30.72 -27.57
C ALA A 643 -42.93 30.83 -28.43
N PRO A 644 -41.80 31.33 -27.89
CA PRO A 644 -40.53 31.30 -28.59
C PRO A 644 -40.01 29.87 -28.71
N CYS A 645 -39.07 29.64 -29.64
CA CYS A 645 -38.31 28.39 -29.63
C CYS A 645 -37.54 28.24 -28.30
N PRO A 646 -37.43 27.02 -27.74
CA PRO A 646 -36.89 26.80 -26.40
C PRO A 646 -35.36 26.99 -26.29
N ASP A 647 -34.73 27.61 -27.29
CA ASP A 647 -33.31 27.48 -27.58
C ASP A 647 -32.80 28.61 -28.50
N HIS A 648 -31.72 29.28 -28.11
CA HIS A 648 -31.09 30.36 -28.90
C HIS A 648 -30.40 29.88 -30.19
N GLY A 649 -30.20 28.58 -30.38
CA GLY A 649 -29.71 27.98 -31.63
C GLY A 649 -30.81 27.67 -32.65
N LEU A 650 -32.08 27.96 -32.34
CA LEU A 650 -33.24 27.70 -33.20
C LEU A 650 -33.96 29.02 -33.52
N ALA A 651 -34.54 29.12 -34.72
CA ALA A 651 -35.41 30.22 -35.11
C ALA A 651 -36.83 29.69 -35.39
N CYS A 652 -37.86 30.49 -35.12
CA CYS A 652 -39.22 30.11 -35.52
C CYS A 652 -39.46 30.42 -36.99
N LEU A 653 -39.85 29.40 -37.76
CA LEU A 653 -40.24 29.52 -39.16
C LEU A 653 -41.55 28.76 -39.37
N GLN A 654 -42.61 29.46 -39.81
CA GLN A 654 -43.92 28.87 -40.11
C GLN A 654 -44.49 27.97 -38.99
N LYS A 655 -44.39 28.43 -37.73
CA LYS A 655 -44.74 27.70 -36.50
C LYS A 655 -43.91 26.43 -36.23
N MET A 656 -42.75 26.25 -36.86
CA MET A 656 -41.77 25.20 -36.53
C MET A 656 -40.42 25.79 -36.11
N CYS A 657 -39.78 25.24 -35.08
CA CYS A 657 -38.42 25.61 -34.72
C CYS A 657 -37.40 24.97 -35.67
N VAL A 658 -36.76 25.78 -36.52
CA VAL A 658 -35.71 25.35 -37.44
C VAL A 658 -34.31 25.64 -36.88
N PRO A 659 -33.32 24.75 -37.09
CA PRO A 659 -31.96 24.97 -36.62
C PRO A 659 -31.27 26.10 -37.40
N MET A 660 -30.55 26.96 -36.68
CA MET A 660 -29.63 27.93 -37.28
C MET A 660 -28.25 27.30 -37.46
N VAL A 661 -27.75 27.29 -38.70
CA VAL A 661 -26.48 26.67 -39.07
C VAL A 661 -25.55 27.74 -39.65
N GLN A 662 -24.51 28.11 -38.90
CA GLN A 662 -23.49 29.10 -39.27
C GLN A 662 -24.03 30.49 -39.73
N GLY A 663 -25.12 30.96 -39.11
CA GLY A 663 -25.78 32.23 -39.47
C GLY A 663 -26.77 32.12 -40.63
N PHE A 664 -27.16 30.91 -41.01
CA PHE A 664 -28.17 30.64 -42.01
C PHE A 664 -29.32 29.78 -41.46
N LEU A 665 -30.54 30.08 -41.92
CA LEU A 665 -31.77 29.34 -41.65
C LEU A 665 -31.92 28.25 -42.71
N GLU A 666 -32.10 27.01 -42.31
CA GLU A 666 -32.43 25.94 -43.25
C GLU A 666 -33.93 25.99 -43.60
N LEU A 667 -34.24 26.21 -44.87
CA LEU A 667 -35.61 26.36 -45.39
C LEU A 667 -36.15 25.05 -45.99
N GLY A 668 -35.39 23.95 -45.90
CA GLY A 668 -35.75 22.64 -46.46
C GLY A 668 -35.46 22.50 -47.95
N ARG A 669 -36.11 21.50 -48.58
CA ARG A 669 -35.98 21.20 -50.02
C ARG A 669 -37.20 21.75 -50.75
N ALA A 670 -36.98 22.53 -51.81
CA ALA A 670 -38.03 23.04 -52.69
C ALA A 670 -37.49 23.19 -54.13
N ASP A 671 -38.36 23.39 -55.11
CA ASP A 671 -37.97 23.87 -56.44
C ASP A 671 -37.78 25.39 -56.37
N TRP A 672 -36.54 25.86 -56.56
CA TRP A 672 -36.20 27.28 -56.53
C TRP A 672 -36.07 27.80 -57.96
N SER A 673 -36.80 28.87 -58.28
CA SER A 673 -36.80 29.46 -59.63
C SER A 673 -35.41 29.90 -60.07
N SER A 674 -35.14 29.73 -61.37
CA SER A 674 -33.81 29.80 -62.00
C SER A 674 -33.12 31.16 -62.01
N ASP A 675 -33.86 32.23 -61.71
CA ASP A 675 -33.56 33.54 -62.32
C ASP A 675 -32.58 34.41 -61.51
N GLU A 676 -32.21 33.99 -60.29
CA GLU A 676 -31.27 34.71 -59.40
C GLU A 676 -30.20 33.79 -58.77
N GLN A 677 -29.67 32.83 -59.54
CA GLN A 677 -28.70 31.83 -59.06
C GLN A 677 -27.30 32.00 -59.65
N ILE A 678 -26.24 32.00 -58.81
CA ILE A 678 -24.84 31.99 -59.26
C ILE A 678 -24.12 30.73 -58.78
N PHE A 679 -23.63 29.91 -59.71
CA PHE A 679 -22.87 28.70 -59.40
C PHE A 679 -21.47 29.05 -58.88
N ALA A 680 -21.17 28.59 -57.66
CA ALA A 680 -19.92 28.90 -56.94
C ALA A 680 -18.99 27.68 -56.77
N GLY A 681 -19.26 26.57 -57.48
CA GLY A 681 -18.43 25.36 -57.50
C GLY A 681 -18.92 24.24 -56.59
N LYS A 682 -18.25 23.07 -56.66
CA LYS A 682 -18.43 21.95 -55.73
C LYS A 682 -17.56 22.18 -54.50
N VAL A 683 -18.18 22.66 -53.42
CA VAL A 683 -17.45 23.18 -52.25
C VAL A 683 -18.05 22.75 -50.91
N GLY A 684 -19.20 22.06 -50.90
CA GLY A 684 -19.88 21.62 -49.69
C GLY A 684 -20.52 22.77 -48.89
N PHE A 685 -21.25 22.43 -47.82
CA PHE A 685 -22.02 23.40 -47.04
C PHE A 685 -21.16 24.57 -46.53
N ARG A 686 -20.04 24.26 -45.88
CA ARG A 686 -19.24 25.23 -45.12
C ARG A 686 -18.60 26.30 -46.01
N ALA A 687 -18.10 25.93 -47.18
CA ALA A 687 -17.52 26.88 -48.11
C ALA A 687 -18.61 27.62 -48.92
N CYS A 688 -19.76 26.99 -49.20
CA CYS A 688 -20.91 27.69 -49.79
C CYS A 688 -21.44 28.79 -48.85
N ALA A 689 -21.62 28.47 -47.56
CA ALA A 689 -21.98 29.42 -46.51
C ALA A 689 -20.95 30.54 -46.38
N LYS A 690 -19.65 30.24 -46.49
CA LYS A 690 -18.59 31.27 -46.51
C LYS A 690 -18.71 32.19 -47.74
N LEU A 691 -18.81 31.64 -48.94
CA LEU A 691 -18.93 32.41 -50.17
C LEU A 691 -20.16 33.33 -50.16
N CYS A 692 -21.29 32.86 -49.59
CA CYS A 692 -22.50 33.68 -49.42
C CYS A 692 -22.36 34.72 -48.30
N ARG A 693 -21.60 34.43 -47.23
CA ARG A 693 -21.29 35.39 -46.16
C ARG A 693 -20.48 36.56 -46.70
N ASP A 694 -19.40 36.25 -47.41
CA ASP A 694 -18.43 37.19 -47.97
C ASP A 694 -19.01 38.04 -49.13
N SER A 695 -20.18 37.65 -49.66
CA SER A 695 -20.92 38.37 -50.71
C SER A 695 -22.02 39.27 -50.12
N GLN A 696 -21.94 40.57 -50.36
CA GLN A 696 -23.00 41.53 -49.96
C GLN A 696 -24.31 41.35 -50.73
N GLN A 697 -24.28 40.71 -51.91
CA GLN A 697 -25.46 40.49 -52.75
C GLN A 697 -26.15 39.14 -52.47
N CYS A 698 -25.55 38.27 -51.66
CA CYS A 698 -26.07 36.95 -51.38
C CYS A 698 -27.01 36.97 -50.17
N THR A 699 -28.27 36.61 -50.38
CA THR A 699 -29.32 36.53 -49.34
C THR A 699 -29.58 35.10 -48.87
N GLY A 700 -29.05 34.10 -49.58
CA GLY A 700 -29.11 32.68 -49.21
C GLY A 700 -28.31 31.83 -50.20
N PHE A 701 -28.35 30.51 -50.08
CA PHE A 701 -27.75 29.61 -51.06
C PHE A 701 -28.49 28.26 -51.11
N LEU A 702 -28.39 27.59 -52.25
CA LEU A 702 -28.76 26.19 -52.42
C LEU A 702 -27.50 25.34 -52.36
N LEU A 703 -27.55 24.28 -51.56
CA LEU A 703 -26.57 23.21 -51.55
C LEU A 703 -27.16 22.02 -52.31
N ARG A 704 -26.53 21.68 -53.42
CA ARG A 704 -26.93 20.58 -54.27
C ARG A 704 -26.54 19.24 -53.67
N SER A 705 -27.25 18.18 -54.07
CA SER A 705 -26.95 16.80 -53.66
C SER A 705 -25.57 16.27 -54.10
N ASP A 706 -24.83 17.05 -54.90
CA ASP A 706 -23.49 16.74 -55.42
C ASP A 706 -22.41 17.73 -54.93
N ASP A 707 -22.65 18.38 -53.78
CA ASP A 707 -21.85 19.44 -53.13
C ASP A 707 -21.72 20.74 -53.92
N GLY A 708 -22.48 20.90 -55.00
CA GLY A 708 -22.58 22.13 -55.77
C GLY A 708 -23.22 23.27 -54.97
N CYS A 709 -22.59 24.44 -54.98
CA CYS A 709 -23.08 25.65 -54.35
C CYS A 709 -23.73 26.59 -55.38
N LEU A 710 -24.95 27.07 -55.09
CA LEU A 710 -25.63 28.11 -55.86
C LEU A 710 -26.00 29.27 -54.93
N GLN A 711 -25.44 30.46 -55.12
CA GLN A 711 -25.85 31.64 -54.35
C GLN A 711 -27.21 32.15 -54.81
N LEU A 712 -28.09 32.43 -53.85
CA LEU A 712 -29.38 33.09 -54.04
C LEU A 712 -29.24 34.60 -53.80
N ARG A 713 -30.02 35.35 -54.58
CA ARG A 713 -30.27 36.78 -54.38
C ARG A 713 -31.79 36.99 -54.18
N GLY A 714 -32.21 38.19 -53.82
CA GLY A 714 -33.63 38.53 -53.69
C GLY A 714 -34.27 38.21 -52.32
N GLN A 715 -35.60 38.24 -52.28
CA GLN A 715 -36.42 38.07 -51.06
C GLN A 715 -36.81 36.61 -50.78
N MET A 716 -37.07 36.31 -49.50
CA MET A 716 -37.46 34.97 -49.04
C MET A 716 -38.81 34.52 -49.64
N PRO A 717 -38.95 33.28 -50.16
CA PRO A 717 -40.20 32.81 -50.74
C PRO A 717 -41.35 32.74 -49.72
N ARG A 718 -42.57 33.08 -50.15
CA ARG A 718 -43.77 33.07 -49.28
C ARG A 718 -44.26 31.69 -48.88
N TYR A 719 -43.84 30.63 -49.56
CA TYR A 719 -44.29 29.25 -49.33
C TYR A 719 -43.11 28.28 -49.39
N ILE A 720 -42.97 27.45 -48.35
CA ILE A 720 -42.06 26.31 -48.30
C ILE A 720 -42.93 25.08 -48.48
N LEU A 721 -42.59 24.21 -49.44
CA LEU A 721 -43.40 23.03 -49.75
C LEU A 721 -42.99 21.86 -48.85
N GLU A 722 -43.87 21.45 -47.94
CA GLU A 722 -43.70 20.21 -47.20
C GLU A 722 -43.78 19.00 -48.15
N GLY A 723 -42.74 18.17 -48.17
CA GLY A 723 -42.86 16.77 -48.59
C GLY A 723 -42.60 16.43 -50.07
N LYS A 724 -41.38 16.67 -50.57
CA LYS A 724 -40.76 15.79 -51.59
C LYS A 724 -39.30 15.50 -51.25
N VAL A 725 -38.90 14.23 -51.37
CA VAL A 725 -37.65 13.70 -50.79
C VAL A 725 -36.42 13.90 -51.70
N MET A 726 -36.59 14.39 -52.94
CA MET A 726 -35.47 14.70 -53.85
C MET A 726 -35.51 16.18 -54.27
N GLY A 727 -34.37 16.85 -54.11
CA GLY A 727 -34.19 18.29 -54.38
C GLY A 727 -33.03 18.87 -53.56
N ASP A 728 -32.54 20.04 -53.98
CA ASP A 728 -31.42 20.75 -53.35
C ASP A 728 -31.86 21.44 -52.04
N LEU A 729 -30.94 21.62 -51.09
CA LEU A 729 -31.21 22.16 -49.75
C LEU A 729 -30.99 23.67 -49.69
N ALA A 730 -31.97 24.43 -49.24
CA ALA A 730 -31.90 25.89 -49.18
C ALA A 730 -31.55 26.43 -47.80
N TYR A 731 -30.68 27.43 -47.79
CA TYR A 731 -30.17 28.11 -46.61
C TYR A 731 -30.28 29.63 -46.79
N TRP A 732 -30.82 30.34 -45.80
CA TRP A 732 -31.12 31.77 -45.91
C TRP A 732 -30.35 32.60 -44.89
N LYS A 733 -29.73 33.70 -45.33
CA LYS A 733 -28.86 34.56 -44.51
C LYS A 733 -29.70 35.28 -43.45
N GLN A 734 -29.26 35.19 -42.19
CA GLN A 734 -30.01 35.73 -41.05
C GLN A 734 -30.17 37.25 -41.11
N THR A 735 -31.38 37.73 -40.80
CA THR A 735 -31.74 39.15 -40.63
C THR A 735 -32.63 39.35 -39.40
N CYS A 736 -32.76 40.60 -38.93
CA CYS A 736 -33.63 40.96 -37.79
C CYS A 736 -35.07 40.45 -37.94
N SER A 737 -35.60 40.47 -39.16
CA SER A 737 -36.94 39.99 -39.53
C SER A 737 -37.12 38.47 -39.52
N THR A 738 -36.03 37.71 -39.40
CA THR A 738 -36.05 36.23 -39.31
C THR A 738 -35.74 35.69 -37.91
N LEU A 739 -35.30 36.56 -37.01
CA LEU A 739 -35.37 36.29 -35.57
C LEU A 739 -36.84 36.34 -35.15
N SER A 740 -37.26 35.33 -34.39
CA SER A 740 -38.35 35.56 -33.45
C SER A 740 -37.83 36.59 -32.45
N CYS A 741 -38.40 37.80 -32.42
CA CYS A 741 -38.13 38.73 -31.32
C CYS A 741 -38.34 37.96 -30.01
N PRO A 742 -37.33 37.86 -29.13
CA PRO A 742 -37.51 37.14 -27.89
C PRO A 742 -38.59 37.86 -27.09
N ALA A 743 -39.61 37.12 -26.64
CA ALA A 743 -40.22 37.44 -25.36
C ALA A 743 -39.04 37.49 -24.36
N CYS A 744 -38.71 38.69 -23.87
CA CYS A 744 -37.39 38.99 -23.30
C CYS A 744 -37.15 38.28 -21.96
N TRP A 745 -36.79 37.00 -22.04
CA TRP A 745 -36.32 36.14 -20.97
C TRP A 745 -35.21 35.21 -21.47
N ALA A 746 -34.02 35.77 -21.58
CA ALA A 746 -32.78 35.03 -21.39
C ALA A 746 -31.76 35.97 -20.75
N THR A 747 -31.25 35.58 -19.59
CA THR A 747 -30.11 36.25 -18.96
C THR A 747 -28.86 36.00 -19.79
N GLY A 748 -28.21 37.05 -20.31
CA GLY A 748 -26.91 36.95 -21.00
C GLY A 748 -26.96 37.12 -22.52
N ALA A 749 -27.47 38.26 -22.99
CA ALA A 749 -27.12 38.80 -24.31
C ALA A 749 -26.26 40.06 -24.09
N ASP A 750 -25.19 40.23 -24.87
CA ASP A 750 -24.31 41.39 -24.76
C ASP A 750 -25.04 42.69 -25.12
N VAL A 751 -25.06 43.63 -24.17
CA VAL A 751 -25.57 44.99 -24.34
C VAL A 751 -24.45 45.97 -23.97
N PRO A 752 -24.20 47.04 -24.73
CA PRO A 752 -23.15 48.00 -24.40
C PRO A 752 -23.30 48.59 -22.99
N TYR A 753 -22.15 48.79 -22.34
CA TYR A 753 -22.00 49.20 -20.95
C TYR A 753 -22.92 50.38 -20.55
N GLY A 754 -23.81 50.17 -19.57
CA GLY A 754 -24.52 51.26 -18.87
C GLY A 754 -26.04 51.19 -18.75
N THR A 755 -26.72 50.18 -19.31
CA THR A 755 -28.21 50.06 -19.23
C THR A 755 -28.66 48.66 -18.83
N GLU A 756 -29.23 48.51 -17.63
CA GLU A 756 -29.86 47.24 -17.22
C GLU A 756 -31.18 47.02 -17.97
N VAL A 757 -31.20 46.04 -18.87
CA VAL A 757 -32.44 45.52 -19.45
C VAL A 757 -33.04 44.51 -18.47
N ASN A 758 -34.19 44.84 -17.90
CA ASN A 758 -34.86 43.99 -16.91
C ASN A 758 -36.35 43.81 -17.24
N GLU A 759 -37.11 43.19 -16.34
CA GLU A 759 -38.51 42.89 -16.61
C GLU A 759 -39.42 44.13 -16.77
N ALA A 760 -38.94 45.33 -16.39
CA ALA A 760 -39.72 46.57 -16.39
C ALA A 760 -39.47 47.49 -17.59
N THR A 761 -38.58 47.08 -18.52
CA THR A 761 -38.24 47.84 -19.73
C THR A 761 -38.96 47.30 -20.98
N CYS A 762 -39.48 48.23 -21.79
CA CYS A 762 -40.04 48.00 -23.12
C CYS A 762 -38.94 48.28 -24.17
N CYS A 763 -38.82 47.46 -25.23
CA CYS A 763 -37.69 47.51 -26.16
C CYS A 763 -38.13 47.48 -27.63
N GLU A 764 -37.46 48.25 -28.48
CA GLU A 764 -37.68 48.31 -29.94
C GLU A 764 -36.36 48.20 -30.73
N CYS A 765 -36.41 47.73 -31.98
CA CYS A 765 -35.23 47.60 -32.85
C CYS A 765 -34.70 48.97 -33.31
N ALA A 766 -33.38 49.15 -33.34
CA ALA A 766 -32.78 50.47 -33.57
C ALA A 766 -32.79 50.97 -35.03
N ASP A 767 -32.63 50.11 -36.05
CA ASP A 767 -32.68 50.49 -37.48
C ASP A 767 -32.84 49.28 -38.43
N ASP A 768 -33.26 49.55 -39.68
CA ASP A 768 -33.76 48.55 -40.65
C ASP A 768 -32.80 48.26 -41.83
N HIS A 769 -31.48 48.30 -41.59
CA HIS A 769 -30.45 48.11 -42.61
C HIS A 769 -29.48 46.95 -42.32
N MET A 770 -28.96 46.34 -43.40
CA MET A 770 -28.29 45.04 -43.37
C MET A 770 -27.05 44.98 -42.47
N VAL A 771 -26.99 43.93 -41.64
CA VAL A 771 -25.93 43.64 -40.68
C VAL A 771 -24.57 43.53 -41.39
N GLN A 772 -23.61 44.41 -41.04
CA GLN A 772 -22.24 44.36 -41.57
C GLN A 772 -21.25 43.61 -40.67
N ASP A 773 -21.51 43.49 -39.36
CA ASP A 773 -20.72 42.66 -38.44
C ASP A 773 -21.61 41.58 -37.81
N TRP A 774 -21.28 40.32 -38.10
CA TRP A 774 -22.10 39.15 -37.77
C TRP A 774 -21.85 38.58 -36.38
N MET A 775 -20.88 39.11 -35.61
CA MET A 775 -20.72 38.76 -34.19
C MET A 775 -21.53 39.67 -33.25
N SER A 776 -22.03 40.81 -33.74
CA SER A 776 -22.94 41.69 -33.00
C SER A 776 -24.40 41.48 -33.43
N ALA A 777 -25.23 40.99 -32.52
CA ALA A 777 -26.68 40.91 -32.70
C ALA A 777 -27.31 42.32 -32.87
N PRO A 778 -28.49 42.46 -33.52
CA PRO A 778 -29.14 43.75 -33.71
C PRO A 778 -29.47 44.44 -32.38
N VAL A 779 -29.18 45.75 -32.30
CA VAL A 779 -29.32 46.53 -31.07
C VAL A 779 -30.80 46.83 -30.78
N LEU A 780 -31.28 46.35 -29.64
CA LEU A 780 -32.57 46.70 -29.04
C LEU A 780 -32.41 47.92 -28.12
N LYS A 781 -33.30 48.91 -28.25
CA LYS A 781 -33.31 50.14 -27.46
C LYS A 781 -34.44 50.07 -26.43
N CYS A 782 -34.10 50.06 -25.15
CA CYS A 782 -35.04 49.75 -24.05
C CYS A 782 -35.30 50.93 -23.10
N MET A 783 -36.55 51.14 -22.65
CA MET A 783 -36.96 52.19 -21.70
C MET A 783 -37.94 51.69 -20.63
N PRO A 784 -37.84 52.14 -19.35
CA PRO A 784 -38.68 51.66 -18.24
C PRO A 784 -40.05 52.36 -18.13
N CYS A 785 -41.08 51.63 -17.69
CA CYS A 785 -42.45 52.16 -17.52
C CYS A 785 -42.58 53.20 -16.37
N PRO A 786 -43.49 54.19 -16.50
CA PRO A 786 -43.79 55.17 -15.45
C PRO A 786 -44.50 54.54 -14.24
N ALA A 787 -44.53 55.24 -13.10
CA ALA A 787 -45.23 54.78 -11.90
C ALA A 787 -46.74 54.58 -12.14
N GLY A 788 -47.34 53.63 -11.42
CA GLY A 788 -48.74 53.21 -11.60
C GLY A 788 -49.00 52.47 -12.92
N HIS A 789 -47.96 52.10 -13.67
CA HIS A 789 -48.07 51.37 -14.94
C HIS A 789 -47.16 50.13 -14.94
N GLN A 790 -47.55 49.13 -15.73
CA GLN A 790 -46.76 47.95 -16.07
C GLN A 790 -46.61 47.84 -17.60
N PRO A 791 -45.62 47.11 -18.12
CA PRO A 791 -45.54 46.79 -19.54
C PRO A 791 -46.83 46.10 -20.05
N LEU A 792 -47.13 46.31 -21.34
CA LEU A 792 -48.06 45.45 -22.08
C LEU A 792 -47.47 44.04 -22.21
N GLU A 793 -48.32 43.03 -22.43
CA GLU A 793 -47.88 41.62 -22.50
C GLU A 793 -46.93 41.33 -23.69
N ASN A 794 -47.03 42.13 -24.77
CA ASN A 794 -46.10 42.15 -25.90
C ASN A 794 -44.91 43.12 -25.73
N ARG A 795 -44.82 43.82 -24.58
CA ARG A 795 -43.87 44.89 -24.23
C ARG A 795 -43.69 46.03 -25.26
N SER A 796 -44.67 46.28 -26.13
CA SER A 796 -44.65 47.40 -27.09
C SER A 796 -45.14 48.74 -26.49
N GLY A 797 -45.03 48.91 -25.18
CA GLY A 797 -45.61 50.04 -24.44
C GLY A 797 -46.06 49.66 -23.02
N CYS A 798 -46.64 50.62 -22.29
CA CYS A 798 -47.05 50.47 -20.89
C CYS A 798 -48.57 50.67 -20.72
N ARG A 799 -49.20 49.93 -19.80
CA ARG A 799 -50.62 50.04 -19.39
C ARG A 799 -50.76 50.38 -17.91
N LEU A 800 -51.81 51.12 -17.57
CA LEU A 800 -52.13 51.51 -16.18
C LEU A 800 -52.49 50.30 -15.30
N CYS A 801 -52.22 50.39 -14.00
CA CYS A 801 -52.58 49.35 -13.03
C CYS A 801 -54.09 49.28 -12.75
N ARG A 802 -54.58 48.07 -12.44
CA ARG A 802 -55.98 47.88 -12.00
C ARG A 802 -56.15 48.39 -10.57
N ALA A 803 -57.37 48.79 -10.20
CA ALA A 803 -57.67 49.20 -8.82
C ALA A 803 -57.31 48.08 -7.82
N GLY A 804 -56.75 48.45 -6.66
CA GLY A 804 -56.20 47.50 -5.68
C GLY A 804 -54.73 47.11 -5.88
N TYR A 805 -54.12 47.52 -7.00
CA TYR A 805 -52.73 47.20 -7.36
C TYR A 805 -51.84 48.44 -7.44
N VAL A 806 -50.54 48.24 -7.26
CA VAL A 806 -49.51 49.29 -7.33
C VAL A 806 -48.30 48.86 -8.19
N ALA A 807 -47.59 49.85 -8.74
CA ALA A 807 -46.34 49.68 -9.46
C ALA A 807 -45.43 50.91 -9.25
N PRO A 808 -44.32 50.80 -8.49
CA PRO A 808 -43.24 51.77 -8.51
C PRO A 808 -42.72 52.04 -9.93
N ARG A 809 -42.19 53.23 -10.19
CA ARG A 809 -41.56 53.56 -11.49
C ARG A 809 -40.49 52.51 -11.84
N GLY A 810 -40.55 51.94 -13.04
CA GLY A 810 -39.68 50.83 -13.43
C GLY A 810 -40.03 49.49 -12.77
N SER A 811 -41.31 49.19 -12.57
CA SER A 811 -41.78 47.86 -12.14
C SER A 811 -42.31 47.02 -13.30
N SER A 812 -42.05 45.71 -13.26
CA SER A 812 -42.40 44.77 -14.35
C SER A 812 -43.86 44.32 -14.39
N GLN A 813 -44.57 44.50 -13.29
CA GLN A 813 -45.95 44.05 -13.12
C GLN A 813 -46.59 44.86 -12.00
N CYS A 814 -47.88 45.18 -12.18
CA CYS A 814 -48.71 45.70 -11.11
C CYS A 814 -48.92 44.59 -10.08
N LYS A 815 -48.62 44.84 -8.80
CA LYS A 815 -48.83 43.87 -7.72
C LYS A 815 -49.97 44.30 -6.81
N PRO A 816 -50.85 43.37 -6.35
CA PRO A 816 -51.90 43.72 -5.41
C PRO A 816 -51.26 44.09 -4.07
N CYS A 817 -51.89 45.01 -3.33
CA CYS A 817 -51.42 45.29 -1.98
C CYS A 817 -51.59 44.06 -1.08
N PHE A 818 -50.61 43.85 -0.18
CA PHE A 818 -50.66 42.77 0.80
C PHE A 818 -51.87 42.96 1.74
N PRO A 819 -52.44 41.88 2.32
CA PRO A 819 -53.54 42.00 3.26
C PRO A 819 -53.25 43.01 4.39
N ASN A 820 -54.23 43.85 4.68
CA ASN A 820 -54.17 45.04 5.55
C ASN A 820 -53.45 46.27 4.98
N PHE A 821 -53.24 46.35 3.66
CA PHE A 821 -52.73 47.55 2.98
C PHE A 821 -53.59 47.88 1.74
N VAL A 822 -53.74 49.17 1.43
CA VAL A 822 -54.49 49.69 0.27
C VAL A 822 -53.60 50.59 -0.60
N PRO A 823 -53.88 50.77 -1.92
CA PRO A 823 -53.06 51.63 -2.78
C PRO A 823 -53.01 53.11 -2.38
N SER A 824 -51.86 53.75 -2.57
CA SER A 824 -51.72 55.21 -2.57
C SER A 824 -52.40 55.85 -3.79
N GLN A 825 -52.68 57.17 -3.73
CA GLN A 825 -53.40 57.90 -4.80
C GLN A 825 -52.74 57.82 -6.18
N THR A 826 -51.41 57.72 -6.26
CA THR A 826 -50.65 57.56 -7.51
C THR A 826 -50.43 56.10 -7.92
N GLN A 827 -50.95 55.13 -7.15
CA GLN A 827 -50.69 53.69 -7.30
C GLN A 827 -49.20 53.31 -7.33
N GLU A 828 -48.35 54.11 -6.69
CA GLU A 828 -46.90 53.86 -6.65
C GLU A 828 -46.50 52.92 -5.50
N SER A 829 -47.20 52.99 -4.37
CA SER A 829 -46.94 52.18 -3.16
C SER A 829 -48.21 51.85 -2.36
N CYS A 830 -48.12 50.84 -1.49
CA CYS A 830 -49.21 50.41 -0.61
C CYS A 830 -49.11 51.07 0.78
N VAL A 831 -50.25 51.47 1.34
CA VAL A 831 -50.39 52.18 2.62
C VAL A 831 -51.16 51.32 3.62
N ALA A 832 -50.69 51.24 4.86
CA ALA A 832 -51.26 50.35 5.89
C ALA A 832 -52.66 50.79 6.36
N CYS A 833 -53.54 49.83 6.62
CA CYS A 833 -54.83 50.07 7.27
C CYS A 833 -54.65 50.50 8.75
N PRO A 834 -55.46 51.45 9.26
CA PRO A 834 -55.46 51.82 10.68
C PRO A 834 -55.79 50.65 11.61
N LYS A 835 -55.35 50.75 12.87
CA LYS A 835 -55.63 49.73 13.91
C LYS A 835 -57.12 49.37 13.97
N ASN A 836 -57.40 48.07 14.08
CA ASN A 836 -58.73 47.45 14.10
C ASN A 836 -59.49 47.45 12.76
N MET A 837 -58.84 47.80 11.65
CA MET A 837 -59.37 47.60 10.31
C MET A 837 -58.46 46.68 9.48
N TYR A 838 -59.06 45.96 8.54
CA TYR A 838 -58.39 44.99 7.66
C TYR A 838 -58.83 45.21 6.21
N ALA A 839 -58.01 44.79 5.27
CA ALA A 839 -58.30 44.81 3.83
C ALA A 839 -57.80 43.49 3.23
N PHE A 840 -58.55 42.88 2.32
CA PHE A 840 -58.05 41.74 1.57
C PHE A 840 -57.09 42.22 0.47
N ALA A 841 -56.36 41.29 -0.16
CA ALA A 841 -55.68 41.62 -1.40
C ALA A 841 -56.71 42.13 -2.42
N GLU A 842 -56.34 43.14 -3.21
CA GLU A 842 -57.18 43.85 -4.19
C GLU A 842 -58.24 44.82 -3.60
N ASP A 843 -58.46 44.90 -2.29
CA ASP A 843 -59.34 45.92 -1.69
C ASP A 843 -58.78 47.35 -1.87
N VAL A 844 -59.66 48.30 -2.17
CA VAL A 844 -59.34 49.75 -2.27
C VAL A 844 -59.63 50.54 -0.99
N VAL A 845 -60.24 49.93 0.04
CA VAL A 845 -60.59 50.58 1.32
C VAL A 845 -60.68 49.57 2.46
N CYS A 846 -60.24 49.96 3.66
CA CYS A 846 -60.20 49.12 4.86
C CYS A 846 -61.59 48.92 5.52
N ARG A 847 -61.82 47.75 6.14
CA ARG A 847 -63.10 47.30 6.73
C ARG A 847 -62.91 46.76 8.17
N SER A 848 -63.98 46.51 8.94
CA SER A 848 -63.92 45.96 10.32
C SER A 848 -64.56 44.57 10.45
N CYS A 849 -64.00 43.67 11.27
CA CYS A 849 -64.52 42.30 11.43
C CYS A 849 -65.90 42.29 12.12
N LYS A 850 -66.80 41.40 11.69
CA LYS A 850 -68.07 41.10 12.39
C LYS A 850 -68.11 39.63 12.83
N PHE A 851 -68.72 39.38 13.98
CA PHE A 851 -68.94 38.04 14.55
C PHE A 851 -69.68 37.13 13.54
N PRO A 852 -69.37 35.83 13.42
CA PRO A 852 -68.58 34.96 14.31
C PRO A 852 -67.10 34.77 13.90
N TYR A 853 -66.46 35.78 13.31
CA TYR A 853 -65.05 35.74 12.93
C TYR A 853 -64.21 36.58 13.91
N VAL A 854 -63.07 36.04 14.37
CA VAL A 854 -62.14 36.73 15.30
C VAL A 854 -60.85 37.09 14.56
N PHE A 855 -60.29 38.27 14.86
CA PHE A 855 -59.06 38.77 14.23
C PHE A 855 -57.82 38.14 14.88
N LEU A 856 -57.07 37.32 14.14
CA LEU A 856 -55.82 36.71 14.58
C LEU A 856 -54.81 36.71 13.42
N ASN A 857 -53.55 37.06 13.69
CA ASN A 857 -52.46 37.11 12.70
C ASN A 857 -52.82 37.80 11.36
N GLY A 858 -53.53 38.93 11.43
CA GLY A 858 -53.77 39.79 10.27
C GLY A 858 -55.01 39.45 9.41
N GLY A 859 -55.93 38.61 9.88
CA GLY A 859 -57.21 38.36 9.21
C GLY A 859 -58.33 37.91 10.15
N CYS A 860 -59.59 38.04 9.73
CA CYS A 860 -60.75 37.51 10.48
C CYS A 860 -60.94 36.01 10.10
N ILE A 861 -60.83 35.09 11.06
CA ILE A 861 -60.87 33.63 10.80
C ILE A 861 -62.13 33.00 11.44
N TRP A 862 -62.74 32.02 10.76
CA TRP A 862 -63.86 31.23 11.30
C TRP A 862 -63.34 30.13 12.23
N TRP A 863 -63.93 30.00 13.41
CA TRP A 863 -63.34 29.35 14.58
C TRP A 863 -63.03 27.84 14.51
N HIS A 864 -63.38 27.13 13.42
CA HIS A 864 -63.27 25.66 13.32
C HIS A 864 -62.40 25.09 12.17
N TRP A 865 -61.81 25.91 11.29
CA TRP A 865 -61.12 25.41 10.09
C TRP A 865 -59.78 24.62 10.29
N PRO A 866 -59.00 24.72 11.40
CA PRO A 866 -57.66 24.09 11.47
C PRO A 866 -57.57 22.56 11.41
N VAL A 867 -58.69 21.82 11.50
CA VAL A 867 -58.67 20.38 11.83
C VAL A 867 -58.68 19.45 10.60
N ILE A 868 -59.20 19.87 9.44
CA ILE A 868 -59.56 18.93 8.35
C ILE A 868 -58.57 18.90 7.17
N VAL A 869 -57.92 20.02 6.83
CA VAL A 869 -57.13 20.12 5.59
C VAL A 869 -55.69 19.56 5.73
N ALA A 870 -55.14 19.50 6.94
CA ALA A 870 -53.77 19.02 7.18
C ALA A 870 -53.59 17.50 6.93
N GLY A 871 -54.66 16.70 6.98
CA GLY A 871 -54.58 15.23 6.92
C GLY A 871 -54.41 14.64 5.51
N LEU A 872 -54.92 15.29 4.46
CA LEU A 872 -55.12 14.64 3.15
C LEU A 872 -53.98 14.85 2.14
N LEU A 873 -53.18 15.91 2.26
CA LEU A 873 -52.11 16.22 1.29
C LEU A 873 -50.75 15.59 1.63
N VAL A 874 -50.56 15.08 2.86
CA VAL A 874 -49.31 14.45 3.28
C VAL A 874 -49.16 13.01 2.75
N LEU A 875 -50.26 12.28 2.55
CA LEU A 875 -50.21 10.84 2.25
C LEU A 875 -49.75 10.49 0.82
N LEU A 876 -50.08 11.31 -0.19
CA LEU A 876 -49.86 10.96 -1.60
C LEU A 876 -48.47 11.35 -2.14
N GLY A 877 -47.82 12.37 -1.57
CA GLY A 877 -46.47 12.78 -1.99
C GLY A 877 -45.32 11.91 -1.47
N LEU A 878 -45.54 11.20 -0.36
CA LEU A 878 -44.46 10.53 0.40
C LEU A 878 -44.07 9.13 -0.09
N LEU A 879 -44.82 8.51 -1.03
CA LEU A 879 -44.63 7.08 -1.37
C LEU A 879 -43.71 6.78 -2.56
N ARG A 880 -43.41 7.73 -3.46
CA ARG A 880 -42.58 7.47 -4.67
C ARG A 880 -41.14 7.97 -4.63
N LYS A 881 -40.83 9.12 -4.00
CA LYS A 881 -39.44 9.63 -3.89
C LYS A 881 -38.64 9.03 -2.73
N THR A 882 -39.28 8.28 -1.84
CA THR A 882 -38.68 7.86 -0.57
C THR A 882 -38.09 6.44 -0.59
N ALA A 883 -38.49 5.53 -1.48
CA ALA A 883 -38.02 4.13 -1.44
C ALA A 883 -36.48 3.99 -1.62
N SER A 884 -35.87 4.78 -2.51
CA SER A 884 -34.41 4.78 -2.74
C SER A 884 -33.64 5.55 -1.66
N SER A 885 -34.09 6.77 -1.34
CA SER A 885 -33.47 7.63 -0.33
C SER A 885 -33.61 7.05 1.10
N MET A 886 -34.77 6.49 1.45
CA MET A 886 -34.96 5.82 2.74
C MET A 886 -34.16 4.53 2.83
N LYS A 887 -33.92 3.74 1.77
CA LYS A 887 -32.98 2.61 1.88
C LYS A 887 -31.59 3.11 2.29
N LYS A 888 -31.00 4.10 1.60
CA LYS A 888 -29.69 4.65 2.00
C LYS A 888 -29.71 5.33 3.39
N ARG A 889 -30.73 6.13 3.72
CA ARG A 889 -30.83 6.85 5.00
C ARG A 889 -31.17 5.94 6.18
N ARG A 890 -31.95 4.87 5.97
CA ARG A 890 -32.24 3.81 6.94
C ARG A 890 -31.03 2.91 7.13
N TRP A 891 -30.29 2.53 6.08
CA TRP A 891 -29.00 1.84 6.22
C TRP A 891 -27.92 2.71 6.90
N ARG A 892 -27.94 4.03 6.73
CA ARG A 892 -27.04 4.95 7.45
C ARG A 892 -27.41 5.08 8.91
N LYS A 893 -28.69 5.34 9.23
CA LYS A 893 -29.19 5.33 10.62
C LYS A 893 -29.04 3.97 11.30
N LEU A 894 -29.21 2.86 10.57
CA LEU A 894 -29.00 1.51 11.08
C LEU A 894 -27.52 1.24 11.35
N ARG A 895 -26.60 1.64 10.47
CA ARG A 895 -25.14 1.56 10.77
C ARG A 895 -24.73 2.46 11.94
N GLU A 896 -25.26 3.67 12.03
CA GLU A 896 -25.00 4.58 13.14
C GLU A 896 -25.57 4.04 14.47
N ARG A 897 -26.77 3.45 14.43
CA ARG A 897 -27.40 2.77 15.57
C ARG A 897 -26.64 1.48 15.96
N LEU A 898 -26.25 0.65 14.98
CA LEU A 898 -25.43 -0.54 15.22
C LEU A 898 -24.07 -0.18 15.81
N GLY A 899 -23.41 0.86 15.31
CA GLY A 899 -22.14 1.35 15.89
C GLY A 899 -22.31 1.90 17.31
N LYS A 900 -23.42 2.58 17.60
CA LYS A 900 -23.76 3.01 18.98
C LYS A 900 -24.04 1.82 19.89
N VAL A 901 -24.84 0.84 19.45
CA VAL A 901 -25.10 -0.41 20.17
C VAL A 901 -23.79 -1.16 20.40
N GLU A 902 -22.94 -1.32 19.40
CA GLU A 902 -21.63 -2.00 19.53
C GLU A 902 -20.72 -1.26 20.52
N SER A 903 -20.65 0.07 20.46
CA SER A 903 -19.89 0.88 21.43
C SER A 903 -20.41 0.73 22.86
N ILE A 904 -21.74 0.67 23.05
CA ILE A 904 -22.37 0.47 24.37
C ILE A 904 -22.14 -0.97 24.85
N MET A 905 -22.24 -1.97 23.96
CA MET A 905 -21.99 -3.37 24.32
C MET A 905 -20.52 -3.64 24.70
N ARG A 906 -19.55 -2.89 24.15
CA ARG A 906 -18.16 -2.90 24.63
C ARG A 906 -18.01 -2.29 26.02
N GLY A 907 -18.78 -1.24 26.35
CA GLY A 907 -18.88 -0.71 27.71
C GLY A 907 -19.47 -1.73 28.69
N LEU A 908 -20.53 -2.42 28.27
CA LEU A 908 -21.14 -3.52 29.03
C LEU A 908 -20.17 -4.69 29.25
N GLU A 909 -19.38 -5.08 28.25
CA GLU A 909 -18.34 -6.12 28.39
C GLU A 909 -17.28 -5.77 29.44
N TRP A 910 -16.97 -4.47 29.60
CA TRP A 910 -16.08 -3.99 30.66
C TRP A 910 -16.76 -3.96 32.03
N GLU A 911 -17.92 -3.28 32.16
CA GLU A 911 -18.65 -3.18 33.45
C GLU A 911 -19.16 -4.53 33.98
N LEU A 912 -19.44 -5.51 33.12
CA LEU A 912 -19.87 -6.85 33.55
C LEU A 912 -18.84 -7.57 34.42
N TRP A 913 -17.55 -7.23 34.31
CA TRP A 913 -16.52 -7.75 35.21
C TRP A 913 -16.65 -7.24 36.65
N ASP A 914 -17.25 -6.07 36.87
CA ASP A 914 -17.53 -5.53 38.22
C ASP A 914 -18.81 -6.11 38.82
N GLU A 915 -19.69 -6.63 37.96
CA GLU A 915 -20.97 -7.25 38.29
C GLU A 915 -21.85 -6.39 39.25
N GLN A 916 -21.82 -5.05 39.11
CA GLN A 916 -22.64 -4.18 39.97
C GLN A 916 -24.13 -4.54 39.84
N PRO A 917 -24.92 -4.52 40.93
CA PRO A 917 -26.30 -5.00 40.90
C PRO A 917 -27.18 -4.30 39.85
N ASP A 918 -26.90 -3.03 39.58
CA ASP A 918 -27.67 -2.17 38.68
C ASP A 918 -27.11 -2.10 37.24
N THR A 919 -25.90 -2.61 36.95
CA THR A 919 -25.33 -2.61 35.60
C THR A 919 -26.29 -3.26 34.60
N VAL A 920 -26.96 -4.34 35.00
CA VAL A 920 -27.91 -5.05 34.12
C VAL A 920 -29.08 -4.15 33.74
N ASP A 921 -29.80 -3.62 34.74
CA ASP A 921 -30.99 -2.81 34.52
C ASP A 921 -30.67 -1.48 33.81
N ARG A 922 -29.50 -0.89 34.14
CA ARG A 922 -28.97 0.32 33.50
C ARG A 922 -28.72 0.10 32.01
N TYR A 923 -28.04 -0.98 31.63
CA TYR A 923 -27.75 -1.27 30.23
C TYR A 923 -28.96 -1.79 29.45
N VAL A 924 -29.87 -2.55 30.07
CA VAL A 924 -31.18 -2.88 29.48
C VAL A 924 -31.92 -1.58 29.16
N THR A 925 -32.04 -0.63 30.10
CA THR A 925 -32.70 0.67 29.87
C THR A 925 -32.06 1.46 28.72
N ILE A 926 -30.73 1.53 28.67
CA ILE A 926 -29.98 2.22 27.61
C ILE A 926 -30.18 1.57 26.23
N LEU A 927 -30.25 0.23 26.18
CA LEU A 927 -30.35 -0.53 24.93
C LEU A 927 -31.81 -0.65 24.45
N GLU A 928 -32.80 -0.65 25.34
CA GLU A 928 -34.22 -0.52 25.01
C GLU A 928 -34.53 0.86 24.42
N ALA A 929 -33.91 1.94 24.94
CA ALA A 929 -33.94 3.25 24.30
C ALA A 929 -33.30 3.28 22.90
N LEU A 930 -32.59 2.21 22.52
CA LEU A 930 -32.04 1.94 21.20
C LEU A 930 -32.74 0.76 20.50
N ASP A 931 -34.00 0.45 20.84
CA ASP A 931 -34.85 -0.56 20.19
C ASP A 931 -34.22 -1.99 20.21
N VAL A 932 -33.39 -2.31 21.21
CA VAL A 932 -32.88 -3.68 21.47
C VAL A 932 -33.72 -4.29 22.58
N SER A 933 -34.26 -5.49 22.37
CA SER A 933 -35.12 -6.13 23.37
C SER A 933 -34.33 -6.60 24.60
N ALA A 934 -34.90 -6.53 25.79
CA ALA A 934 -34.28 -7.08 27.00
C ALA A 934 -33.82 -8.55 26.84
N ALA A 935 -34.60 -9.38 26.13
CA ALA A 935 -34.22 -10.77 25.83
C ALA A 935 -32.91 -10.88 25.03
N GLU A 936 -32.72 -10.04 24.01
CA GLU A 936 -31.48 -9.97 23.23
C GLU A 936 -30.31 -9.45 24.08
N VAL A 937 -30.55 -8.52 25.01
CA VAL A 937 -29.54 -8.06 25.97
C VAL A 937 -29.12 -9.20 26.89
N PHE A 938 -30.07 -9.94 27.48
CA PHE A 938 -29.79 -11.09 28.35
C PHE A 938 -29.03 -12.22 27.62
N GLU A 939 -29.37 -12.52 26.37
CA GLU A 939 -28.64 -13.51 25.55
C GLU A 939 -27.20 -13.05 25.29
N LYS A 940 -26.99 -11.80 24.87
CA LYS A 940 -25.64 -11.24 24.66
C LYS A 940 -24.84 -11.18 25.96
N MET A 941 -25.47 -10.87 27.10
CA MET A 941 -24.82 -10.91 28.42
C MET A 941 -24.39 -12.33 28.81
N ALA A 942 -25.20 -13.35 28.53
CA ALA A 942 -24.82 -14.74 28.77
C ALA A 942 -23.57 -15.12 27.94
N ASN A 943 -23.54 -14.73 26.66
CA ASN A 943 -22.39 -14.92 25.78
C ASN A 943 -21.13 -14.15 26.25
N ILE A 944 -21.28 -12.91 26.72
CA ILE A 944 -20.18 -12.13 27.31
C ILE A 944 -19.66 -12.82 28.58
N ARG A 945 -20.53 -13.24 29.51
CA ARG A 945 -20.12 -13.94 30.74
C ARG A 945 -19.44 -15.29 30.46
N ALA A 946 -19.88 -16.01 29.42
CA ALA A 946 -19.21 -17.21 28.94
C ALA A 946 -17.78 -16.90 28.45
N ALA A 947 -17.62 -15.85 27.64
CA ALA A 947 -16.32 -15.40 27.15
C ALA A 947 -15.41 -14.90 28.28
N GLN A 948 -15.93 -14.08 29.20
CA GLN A 948 -15.21 -13.61 30.39
C GLN A 948 -14.71 -14.81 31.22
N SER A 949 -15.57 -15.76 31.55
CA SER A 949 -15.21 -16.96 32.31
C SER A 949 -14.11 -17.80 31.63
N LEU A 950 -14.14 -17.95 30.31
CA LEU A 950 -13.06 -18.60 29.54
C LEU A 950 -11.75 -17.79 29.54
N ARG A 951 -11.84 -16.47 29.73
CA ARG A 951 -10.71 -15.54 29.71
C ARG A 951 -10.16 -15.18 31.09
N SER A 952 -10.84 -15.57 32.16
CA SER A 952 -10.49 -15.26 33.55
C SER A 952 -9.15 -15.86 33.99
N GLY A 953 -8.38 -15.08 34.74
CA GLY A 953 -7.27 -15.53 35.56
C GLY A 953 -7.54 -15.29 37.06
N VAL A 954 -6.78 -15.99 37.91
CA VAL A 954 -6.78 -15.80 39.38
C VAL A 954 -5.76 -14.73 39.77
N SER A 955 -6.10 -13.84 40.70
CA SER A 955 -5.18 -12.77 41.14
C SER A 955 -3.93 -13.35 41.85
N LEU A 956 -2.76 -12.77 41.58
CA LEU A 956 -1.53 -13.05 42.34
C LEU A 956 -1.74 -12.80 43.84
N ARG A 957 -2.50 -11.75 44.18
CA ARG A 957 -2.91 -11.43 45.55
C ARG A 957 -3.63 -12.58 46.26
N TYR A 958 -4.55 -13.26 45.58
CA TYR A 958 -5.29 -14.41 46.14
C TYR A 958 -4.38 -15.61 46.33
N LEU A 959 -3.51 -15.93 45.35
CA LEU A 959 -2.54 -17.02 45.44
C LEU A 959 -1.58 -16.84 46.63
N LEU A 960 -1.21 -15.60 46.95
CA LEU A 960 -0.36 -15.28 48.10
C LEU A 960 -1.15 -15.09 49.43
N SER A 961 -2.48 -15.05 49.39
CA SER A 961 -3.33 -14.76 50.56
C SER A 961 -3.30 -15.86 51.63
N SER A 962 -3.59 -15.47 52.87
CA SER A 962 -3.91 -16.40 53.96
C SER A 962 -5.24 -17.13 53.76
N ASP A 963 -6.13 -16.61 52.90
CA ASP A 963 -7.45 -17.20 52.66
C ASP A 963 -7.36 -18.44 51.78
N PHE A 964 -6.58 -18.38 50.69
CA PHE A 964 -6.29 -19.56 49.89
C PHE A 964 -5.51 -20.62 50.69
N ALA A 965 -4.56 -20.19 51.52
CA ALA A 965 -3.79 -21.09 52.38
C ALA A 965 -4.65 -21.80 53.44
N ARG A 966 -5.58 -21.08 54.08
CA ARG A 966 -6.56 -21.68 55.00
C ARG A 966 -7.49 -22.62 54.26
N LEU A 967 -8.07 -22.22 53.12
CA LEU A 967 -8.93 -23.08 52.30
C LEU A 967 -8.24 -24.40 51.91
N ALA A 968 -6.96 -24.35 51.49
CA ALA A 968 -6.17 -25.54 51.19
C ALA A 968 -5.98 -26.43 52.43
N SER A 969 -5.61 -25.83 53.58
CA SER A 969 -5.38 -26.56 54.83
C SER A 969 -6.65 -27.19 55.40
N ASP A 970 -7.75 -26.45 55.45
CA ASP A 970 -9.03 -26.89 56.01
C ASP A 970 -9.66 -28.01 55.15
N ARG A 971 -9.49 -27.94 53.83
CA ARG A 971 -10.00 -28.96 52.89
C ARG A 971 -9.17 -30.24 52.88
N THR A 972 -7.84 -30.15 53.06
CA THR A 972 -6.94 -31.32 52.98
C THR A 972 -6.59 -31.94 54.33
N GLY A 973 -6.72 -31.18 55.42
CA GLY A 973 -6.17 -31.54 56.74
C GLY A 973 -4.65 -31.37 56.85
N GLU A 974 -3.99 -30.84 55.81
CA GLU A 974 -2.54 -30.72 55.72
C GLU A 974 -2.13 -29.24 55.67
N ARG A 975 -1.13 -28.82 56.47
CA ARG A 975 -0.70 -27.41 56.49
C ARG A 975 -0.07 -26.91 55.18
N ASN A 976 0.55 -27.82 54.41
CA ASN A 976 1.26 -27.49 53.17
C ASN A 976 1.04 -28.59 52.11
N PRO A 977 -0.19 -28.74 51.60
CA PRO A 977 -0.53 -29.81 50.66
C PRO A 977 0.09 -29.57 49.28
N THR A 978 0.22 -30.64 48.49
CA THR A 978 0.48 -30.51 47.06
C THR A 978 -0.81 -30.18 46.29
N PHE A 979 -0.71 -29.57 45.12
CA PHE A 979 -1.90 -29.32 44.29
C PHE A 979 -2.54 -30.62 43.76
N ASN A 980 -1.74 -31.69 43.58
CA ASN A 980 -2.23 -33.06 43.40
C ASN A 980 -3.13 -33.52 44.56
N ARG A 981 -2.78 -33.20 45.82
CA ARG A 981 -3.58 -33.56 47.00
C ARG A 981 -4.82 -32.67 47.14
N MET A 982 -4.69 -31.37 46.91
CA MET A 982 -5.84 -30.44 46.91
C MET A 982 -6.91 -30.84 45.90
N LYS A 983 -6.52 -31.37 44.72
CA LYS A 983 -7.43 -31.86 43.66
C LYS A 983 -8.54 -32.78 44.19
N GLU A 984 -8.21 -33.71 45.07
CA GLU A 984 -9.14 -34.72 45.59
C GLU A 984 -10.24 -34.06 46.43
N THR A 985 -9.87 -33.13 47.31
CA THR A 985 -10.78 -32.49 48.27
C THR A 985 -11.46 -31.22 47.74
N PHE A 986 -10.96 -30.66 46.63
CA PHE A 986 -11.56 -29.53 45.93
C PHE A 986 -12.64 -29.96 44.94
N TRP A 987 -12.49 -31.11 44.26
CA TRP A 987 -13.37 -31.49 43.14
C TRP A 987 -13.93 -32.92 43.13
N LEU A 988 -13.39 -33.86 43.91
CA LEU A 988 -13.77 -35.28 43.83
C LEU A 988 -14.50 -35.82 45.06
N GLN A 989 -14.21 -35.29 46.25
CA GLN A 989 -14.73 -35.81 47.52
C GLN A 989 -15.45 -34.73 48.33
N GLY A 990 -16.40 -35.14 49.18
CA GLY A 990 -17.13 -34.25 50.09
C GLY A 990 -18.13 -33.34 49.37
N ASP A 991 -17.91 -32.03 49.47
CA ASP A 991 -18.69 -30.96 48.83
C ASP A 991 -17.81 -30.21 47.79
N PRO A 992 -17.71 -30.70 46.54
CA PRO A 992 -16.88 -30.10 45.49
C PRO A 992 -17.15 -28.62 45.24
N ILE A 993 -16.07 -27.83 45.23
CA ILE A 993 -16.15 -26.37 45.07
C ILE A 993 -16.68 -26.04 43.68
N GLY A 994 -17.75 -25.24 43.64
CA GLY A 994 -18.42 -24.82 42.41
C GLY A 994 -19.55 -25.75 41.92
N GLN A 995 -19.79 -26.91 42.56
CA GLN A 995 -20.82 -27.88 42.13
C GLN A 995 -22.23 -27.28 42.05
N SER A 996 -22.60 -26.43 43.00
CA SER A 996 -23.92 -25.77 43.08
C SER A 996 -24.03 -24.48 42.27
N ILE A 997 -22.94 -24.02 41.63
CA ILE A 997 -22.91 -22.79 40.83
C ILE A 997 -23.12 -23.13 39.36
N ILE A 998 -23.93 -22.31 38.67
CA ILE A 998 -24.10 -22.40 37.22
C ILE A 998 -22.83 -21.88 36.53
N CYS A 999 -22.19 -22.73 35.73
CA CYS A 999 -21.02 -22.40 34.94
C CYS A 999 -21.38 -21.32 33.89
N PRO A 1000 -20.73 -20.15 33.89
CA PRO A 1000 -21.03 -19.10 32.91
C PRO A 1000 -20.79 -19.53 31.47
N ARG A 1001 -19.90 -20.51 31.25
CA ARG A 1001 -19.45 -20.97 29.92
C ARG A 1001 -20.51 -21.73 29.12
N ASP A 1002 -21.45 -22.40 29.80
CA ASP A 1002 -22.41 -23.31 29.17
C ASP A 1002 -23.77 -23.44 29.89
N GLY A 1003 -24.02 -22.67 30.95
CA GLY A 1003 -25.30 -22.63 31.64
C GLY A 1003 -25.66 -23.88 32.45
N ARG A 1004 -24.75 -24.85 32.60
CA ARG A 1004 -24.96 -26.07 33.41
C ARG A 1004 -24.38 -25.92 34.80
N LEU A 1005 -24.83 -26.73 35.77
CA LEU A 1005 -24.26 -26.76 37.13
C LEU A 1005 -22.80 -27.27 37.15
N GLY A 1006 -21.99 -26.79 38.10
CA GLY A 1006 -20.57 -27.12 38.23
C GLY A 1006 -19.66 -26.19 37.43
N CYS A 1007 -19.21 -25.10 38.03
CA CYS A 1007 -18.32 -24.11 37.40
C CYS A 1007 -16.81 -24.41 37.61
N ALA A 1008 -15.91 -23.64 36.99
CA ALA A 1008 -14.48 -23.69 37.32
C ALA A 1008 -14.20 -22.97 38.64
N LEU A 1009 -13.08 -23.26 39.31
CA LEU A 1009 -12.76 -22.65 40.61
C LEU A 1009 -12.64 -21.12 40.51
N VAL A 1010 -12.12 -20.57 39.39
CA VAL A 1010 -12.09 -19.12 39.13
C VAL A 1010 -13.49 -18.49 39.08
N ASP A 1011 -14.52 -19.24 38.66
CA ASP A 1011 -15.91 -18.80 38.63
C ASP A 1011 -16.59 -18.86 40.02
N TRP A 1012 -15.94 -19.48 41.01
CA TRP A 1012 -16.35 -19.48 42.41
C TRP A 1012 -15.65 -18.36 43.23
N LEU A 1013 -14.50 -17.86 42.79
CA LEU A 1013 -13.73 -16.82 43.50
C LEU A 1013 -14.49 -15.48 43.64
N PRO A 1014 -14.23 -14.70 44.71
CA PRO A 1014 -14.67 -13.32 44.82
C PRO A 1014 -14.24 -12.46 43.62
N ARG A 1015 -15.06 -11.47 43.25
CA ARG A 1015 -14.84 -10.56 42.11
C ARG A 1015 -13.48 -9.87 42.12
N ALA A 1016 -12.99 -9.49 43.30
CA ALA A 1016 -11.69 -8.83 43.45
C ALA A 1016 -10.49 -9.73 43.07
N ASP A 1017 -10.69 -11.04 42.98
CA ASP A 1017 -9.64 -12.03 42.76
C ASP A 1017 -9.78 -12.80 41.44
N ARG A 1018 -10.71 -12.36 40.58
CA ARG A 1018 -10.87 -12.81 39.19
C ARG A 1018 -11.07 -11.63 38.24
N ARG A 1019 -10.24 -11.57 37.19
CA ARG A 1019 -10.35 -10.64 36.04
C ARG A 1019 -9.82 -11.35 34.80
N GLU A 1020 -9.84 -10.70 33.64
CA GLU A 1020 -9.14 -11.24 32.47
C GLU A 1020 -7.66 -11.53 32.79
N GLN A 1021 -7.19 -12.72 32.38
CA GLN A 1021 -5.81 -13.14 32.59
C GLN A 1021 -4.83 -12.20 31.87
N THR A 1022 -3.73 -11.91 32.54
CA THR A 1022 -2.62 -11.08 32.03
C THR A 1022 -1.37 -11.91 31.77
N HIS A 1023 -1.18 -13.01 32.52
CA HIS A 1023 0.00 -13.86 32.46
C HIS A 1023 -0.39 -15.34 32.39
N TYR A 1024 0.36 -16.15 31.65
CA TYR A 1024 0.25 -17.60 31.71
C TYR A 1024 1.18 -18.14 32.81
N LEU A 1025 0.65 -18.92 33.75
CA LEU A 1025 1.47 -19.58 34.77
C LEU A 1025 1.81 -21.00 34.33
N SER A 1026 3.08 -21.26 34.06
CA SER A 1026 3.62 -22.59 33.80
C SER A 1026 4.26 -23.15 35.07
N TRP A 1027 3.78 -24.31 35.52
CA TRP A 1027 4.06 -24.87 36.85
C TRP A 1027 3.67 -26.35 36.88
N THR A 1028 3.97 -27.08 37.97
CA THR A 1028 3.58 -28.49 38.13
C THR A 1028 2.78 -28.76 39.40
N TRP A 1029 1.77 -29.62 39.27
CA TRP A 1029 0.83 -30.01 40.33
C TRP A 1029 1.48 -30.76 41.50
N MET A 1030 2.72 -31.24 41.34
CA MET A 1030 3.50 -31.87 42.40
C MET A 1030 4.11 -30.87 43.38
N TYR A 1031 4.10 -29.57 43.08
CA TYR A 1031 4.56 -28.57 44.04
C TYR A 1031 3.64 -28.50 45.25
N THR A 1032 4.25 -28.27 46.42
CA THR A 1032 3.54 -27.90 47.63
C THR A 1032 3.10 -26.43 47.55
N LEU A 1033 2.08 -26.06 48.31
CA LEU A 1033 1.56 -24.70 48.35
C LEU A 1033 2.66 -23.67 48.68
N ASP A 1034 3.49 -23.95 49.69
CA ASP A 1034 4.57 -23.04 50.11
C ASP A 1034 5.66 -22.88 49.03
N LYS A 1035 5.98 -23.95 48.26
CA LYS A 1035 6.93 -23.87 47.14
C LYS A 1035 6.42 -22.91 46.06
N LEU A 1036 5.14 -23.01 45.68
CA LEU A 1036 4.55 -22.12 44.69
C LEU A 1036 4.48 -20.68 45.21
N ARG A 1037 4.03 -20.48 46.46
CA ARG A 1037 3.89 -19.15 47.06
C ARG A 1037 5.24 -18.45 47.20
N SER A 1038 6.29 -19.11 47.70
CA SER A 1038 7.62 -18.53 47.80
C SER A 1038 8.21 -18.11 46.45
N ALA A 1039 7.95 -18.88 45.38
CA ALA A 1039 8.37 -18.49 44.03
C ALA A 1039 7.57 -17.29 43.48
N LEU A 1040 6.27 -17.21 43.79
CA LEU A 1040 5.41 -16.09 43.42
C LEU A 1040 5.64 -14.83 44.27
N GLU A 1041 6.15 -14.96 45.49
CA GLU A 1041 6.64 -13.84 46.31
C GLU A 1041 7.90 -13.23 45.69
N MET A 1042 8.84 -14.06 45.24
CA MET A 1042 10.00 -13.60 44.45
C MET A 1042 9.56 -12.88 43.16
N PHE A 1043 8.57 -13.42 42.44
CA PHE A 1043 7.98 -12.73 41.29
C PHE A 1043 7.37 -11.38 41.67
N ALA A 1044 6.54 -11.33 42.73
CA ALA A 1044 5.89 -10.13 43.21
C ALA A 1044 6.88 -9.04 43.63
N SER A 1045 8.01 -9.41 44.26
CA SER A 1045 9.06 -8.47 44.65
C SER A 1045 9.81 -7.85 43.46
N SER A 1046 9.79 -8.49 42.29
CA SER A 1046 10.41 -8.01 41.05
C SER A 1046 9.50 -7.17 40.16
N CYS A 1047 8.22 -7.01 40.51
CA CYS A 1047 7.20 -6.38 39.68
C CYS A 1047 6.53 -5.19 40.40
N MET A 1048 6.55 -4.00 39.79
CA MET A 1048 6.05 -2.77 40.43
C MET A 1048 4.53 -2.75 40.68
N GLU A 1049 3.73 -3.57 39.99
CA GLU A 1049 2.26 -3.52 40.03
C GLU A 1049 1.62 -4.91 40.24
N SER A 1050 2.10 -5.65 41.24
CA SER A 1050 1.64 -7.02 41.57
C SER A 1050 0.12 -7.19 41.78
N HIS A 1051 -0.61 -6.11 42.06
CA HIS A 1051 -2.07 -6.10 42.23
C HIS A 1051 -2.85 -6.18 40.90
N LEU A 1052 -2.21 -5.95 39.75
CA LEU A 1052 -2.80 -6.08 38.41
C LEU A 1052 -2.53 -7.46 37.77
N VAL A 1053 -1.79 -8.34 38.44
CA VAL A 1053 -1.40 -9.65 37.90
C VAL A 1053 -2.51 -10.68 38.14
N PHE A 1054 -3.06 -11.19 37.05
CA PHE A 1054 -4.03 -12.29 37.00
C PHE A 1054 -3.48 -13.45 36.15
N PHE A 1055 -3.31 -14.61 36.77
CA PHE A 1055 -2.73 -15.79 36.13
C PHE A 1055 -3.78 -16.70 35.52
N TYR A 1056 -3.57 -17.08 34.26
CA TYR A 1056 -4.08 -18.35 33.78
C TYR A 1056 -3.30 -19.47 34.46
N MET A 1057 -3.89 -20.04 35.50
CA MET A 1057 -3.38 -21.21 36.22
C MET A 1057 -4.39 -22.35 36.02
N CYS A 1058 -3.93 -23.46 35.43
CA CYS A 1058 -4.82 -24.58 35.05
C CYS A 1058 -5.58 -25.22 36.23
N PHE A 1059 -5.12 -25.07 37.47
CA PHE A 1059 -5.85 -25.44 38.69
C PHE A 1059 -7.14 -24.62 38.89
N PHE A 1060 -7.10 -23.31 38.57
CA PHE A 1060 -8.22 -22.40 38.79
C PHE A 1060 -9.14 -22.26 37.58
N VAL A 1061 -8.56 -22.13 36.38
CA VAL A 1061 -9.28 -21.68 35.18
C VAL A 1061 -9.90 -22.83 34.39
N ASN A 1062 -9.32 -24.03 34.44
CA ASN A 1062 -9.97 -25.18 33.82
C ASN A 1062 -11.11 -25.68 34.72
N ASN A 1063 -12.20 -26.16 34.11
CA ASN A 1063 -13.31 -26.75 34.87
C ASN A 1063 -12.93 -28.18 35.30
N GLN A 1064 -12.00 -28.26 36.27
CA GLN A 1064 -11.41 -29.50 36.77
C GLN A 1064 -12.49 -30.47 37.26
N PHE A 1065 -13.51 -29.96 37.93
CA PHE A 1065 -14.71 -30.71 38.34
C PHE A 1065 -15.29 -31.56 37.21
N ARG A 1066 -15.64 -30.96 36.06
CA ARG A 1066 -16.23 -31.69 34.93
C ARG A 1066 -15.23 -32.47 34.08
N ILE A 1067 -13.98 -32.02 34.01
CA ILE A 1067 -12.91 -32.74 33.29
C ILE A 1067 -12.63 -34.07 33.99
N ILE A 1068 -12.51 -34.06 35.33
CA ILE A 1068 -12.10 -35.24 36.09
C ILE A 1068 -13.29 -36.15 36.43
N ARG A 1069 -14.46 -35.59 36.79
CA ARG A 1069 -15.62 -36.39 37.25
C ARG A 1069 -16.51 -36.89 36.12
N ASP A 1070 -16.82 -36.04 35.13
CA ASP A 1070 -17.81 -36.36 34.09
C ASP A 1070 -17.17 -37.01 32.84
N GLY A 1071 -15.84 -37.23 32.86
CA GLY A 1071 -15.10 -37.87 31.77
C GLY A 1071 -15.16 -37.15 30.42
N SER A 1072 -15.45 -35.85 30.43
CA SER A 1072 -15.83 -35.12 29.21
C SER A 1072 -14.65 -34.93 28.23
N VAL A 1073 -14.77 -35.57 27.07
CA VAL A 1073 -13.75 -35.58 26.00
C VAL A 1073 -13.52 -34.19 25.39
N SER A 1074 -14.48 -33.27 25.55
CA SER A 1074 -14.43 -31.89 25.03
C SER A 1074 -13.32 -31.02 25.62
N GLY A 1075 -12.73 -31.41 26.76
CA GLY A 1075 -11.59 -30.71 27.35
C GLY A 1075 -10.24 -31.03 26.72
N SER A 1076 -10.06 -32.22 26.13
CA SER A 1076 -8.74 -32.69 25.69
C SER A 1076 -8.50 -32.60 24.18
N GLN A 1077 -9.55 -32.59 23.35
CA GLN A 1077 -9.39 -32.66 21.89
C GLN A 1077 -8.67 -31.44 21.31
N ASP A 1078 -9.04 -30.23 21.72
CA ASP A 1078 -8.50 -28.98 21.18
C ASP A 1078 -7.45 -28.29 22.09
N LEU A 1079 -6.73 -29.10 22.89
CA LEU A 1079 -5.74 -28.62 23.85
C LEU A 1079 -4.64 -27.77 23.21
N GLU A 1080 -4.02 -28.18 22.10
CA GLU A 1080 -2.94 -27.40 21.47
C GLU A 1080 -3.43 -26.02 21.00
N HIS A 1081 -4.63 -25.96 20.40
CA HIS A 1081 -5.23 -24.73 19.90
C HIS A 1081 -5.64 -23.80 21.05
N THR A 1082 -6.35 -24.33 22.05
CA THR A 1082 -6.75 -23.59 23.27
C THR A 1082 -5.52 -23.08 24.04
N PHE A 1083 -4.48 -23.91 24.13
CA PHE A 1083 -3.22 -23.58 24.80
C PHE A 1083 -2.44 -22.50 24.04
N ARG A 1084 -2.22 -22.68 22.73
CA ARG A 1084 -1.56 -21.69 21.86
C ARG A 1084 -2.32 -20.36 21.87
N GLN A 1085 -3.66 -20.39 21.83
CA GLN A 1085 -4.48 -19.18 21.97
C GLN A 1085 -4.28 -18.50 23.32
N ASN A 1086 -4.25 -19.25 24.42
CA ASN A 1086 -4.07 -18.67 25.76
C ASN A 1086 -2.67 -18.08 25.98
N LEU A 1087 -1.61 -18.74 25.49
CA LEU A 1087 -0.25 -18.18 25.46
C LEU A 1087 -0.17 -16.89 24.64
N THR A 1088 -0.66 -16.92 23.40
CA THR A 1088 -0.66 -15.77 22.49
C THR A 1088 -1.49 -14.62 23.05
N ARG A 1089 -2.60 -14.90 23.75
CA ARG A 1089 -3.47 -13.89 24.37
C ARG A 1089 -2.84 -13.24 25.61
N THR A 1090 -2.10 -13.97 26.43
CA THR A 1090 -1.40 -13.39 27.60
C THR A 1090 -0.16 -12.61 27.21
N GLY A 1091 0.56 -13.04 26.18
CA GLY A 1091 1.80 -12.38 25.75
C GLY A 1091 2.97 -12.47 26.75
N HIS A 1092 2.82 -13.15 27.89
CA HIS A 1092 3.88 -13.38 28.88
C HIS A 1092 3.67 -14.69 29.65
N VAL A 1093 4.75 -15.45 29.87
CA VAL A 1093 4.77 -16.68 30.69
C VAL A 1093 5.58 -16.46 31.96
N VAL A 1094 5.03 -16.85 33.10
CA VAL A 1094 5.80 -17.02 34.35
C VAL A 1094 5.97 -18.52 34.59
N ALA A 1095 7.22 -18.97 34.70
CA ALA A 1095 7.60 -20.37 34.77
C ALA A 1095 8.25 -20.71 36.12
N VAL A 1096 7.61 -21.59 36.88
CA VAL A 1096 7.99 -21.87 38.26
C VAL A 1096 8.89 -23.10 38.36
N LEU A 1097 10.15 -22.90 38.72
CA LEU A 1097 11.08 -23.97 39.14
C LEU A 1097 11.06 -24.10 40.65
N ASP A 1098 11.11 -25.31 41.19
CA ASP A 1098 11.27 -25.51 42.64
C ASP A 1098 12.73 -25.45 43.10
N THR A 1099 13.68 -25.75 42.22
CA THR A 1099 15.13 -25.76 42.45
C THR A 1099 15.86 -25.48 41.13
N TRP A 1100 17.15 -25.13 41.18
CA TRP A 1100 18.02 -25.14 39.99
C TRP A 1100 18.65 -26.52 39.76
N HIS A 1101 18.80 -27.32 40.81
CA HIS A 1101 19.45 -28.63 40.79
C HIS A 1101 18.40 -29.73 40.62
N GLU A 1102 18.40 -30.37 39.45
CA GLU A 1102 17.46 -31.41 39.01
C GLU A 1102 15.96 -31.01 39.19
N PRO A 1103 15.53 -29.86 38.61
CA PRO A 1103 14.17 -29.36 38.79
C PRO A 1103 13.11 -30.35 38.29
N ILE A 1104 12.11 -30.59 39.15
CA ILE A 1104 10.91 -31.36 38.79
C ILE A 1104 10.19 -30.70 37.60
N TYR A 1105 10.33 -29.39 37.44
CA TYR A 1105 9.83 -28.66 36.27
C TYR A 1105 10.30 -29.23 34.92
N LEU A 1106 11.53 -29.74 34.81
CA LEU A 1106 12.09 -30.24 33.54
C LEU A 1106 11.82 -31.74 33.29
N THR A 1107 11.30 -32.46 34.28
CA THR A 1107 10.91 -33.88 34.16
C THR A 1107 9.45 -34.07 33.74
N ARG A 1108 8.71 -32.98 33.46
CA ARG A 1108 7.27 -33.04 33.14
C ARG A 1108 6.99 -32.61 31.71
N ILE A 1109 6.26 -33.46 30.97
CA ILE A 1109 6.11 -33.29 29.52
C ILE A 1109 5.35 -32.01 29.16
N TRP A 1110 4.36 -31.64 29.96
CA TRP A 1110 3.58 -30.41 29.76
C TRP A 1110 4.43 -29.15 29.93
N THR A 1111 5.21 -29.02 30.99
CA THR A 1111 6.07 -27.85 31.23
C THR A 1111 7.20 -27.74 30.20
N VAL A 1112 7.79 -28.88 29.79
CA VAL A 1112 8.77 -28.93 28.69
C VAL A 1112 8.15 -28.52 27.35
N TYR A 1113 6.93 -28.98 27.04
CA TYR A 1113 6.21 -28.58 25.84
C TYR A 1113 5.75 -27.11 25.91
N GLU A 1114 5.34 -26.62 27.09
CA GLU A 1114 4.96 -25.23 27.32
C GLU A 1114 6.13 -24.28 27.02
N GLN A 1115 7.33 -24.61 27.50
CA GLN A 1115 8.55 -23.86 27.19
C GLN A 1115 8.88 -23.89 25.70
N PHE A 1116 8.75 -25.05 25.06
CA PHE A 1116 8.96 -25.16 23.61
C PHE A 1116 7.98 -24.29 22.80
N VAL A 1117 6.70 -24.28 23.18
CA VAL A 1117 5.69 -23.46 22.50
C VAL A 1117 5.90 -21.97 22.77
N ALA A 1118 6.22 -21.56 24.00
CA ALA A 1118 6.59 -20.17 24.30
C ALA A 1118 7.81 -19.71 23.48
N CYS A 1119 8.86 -20.54 23.39
CA CYS A 1119 10.06 -20.26 22.59
C CYS A 1119 9.77 -20.16 21.08
N THR A 1120 8.91 -21.02 20.54
CA THR A 1120 8.56 -20.99 19.10
C THR A 1120 7.64 -19.83 18.73
N LEU A 1121 6.79 -19.39 19.66
CA LEU A 1121 5.93 -18.20 19.52
C LEU A 1121 6.63 -16.88 19.92
N GLN A 1122 7.87 -16.93 20.40
CA GLN A 1122 8.62 -15.77 20.93
C GLN A 1122 7.92 -15.04 22.10
N VAL A 1123 7.09 -15.76 22.87
CA VAL A 1123 6.46 -15.21 24.08
C VAL A 1123 7.51 -15.13 25.19
N PRO A 1124 7.73 -13.96 25.83
CA PRO A 1124 8.66 -13.81 26.94
C PRO A 1124 8.36 -14.78 28.09
N VAL A 1125 9.42 -15.37 28.65
CA VAL A 1125 9.34 -16.29 29.79
C VAL A 1125 10.16 -15.73 30.95
N THR A 1126 9.51 -15.46 32.09
CA THR A 1126 10.16 -15.14 33.36
C THR A 1126 10.23 -16.40 34.21
N PHE A 1127 11.44 -16.90 34.46
CA PHE A 1127 11.67 -18.02 35.37
C PHE A 1127 11.77 -17.55 36.81
N VAL A 1128 11.02 -18.20 37.70
CA VAL A 1128 10.93 -17.85 39.12
C VAL A 1128 11.07 -19.10 39.98
N MET A 1129 11.61 -18.96 41.18
CA MET A 1129 11.82 -20.08 42.11
C MET A 1129 11.80 -19.59 43.57
N PRO A 1130 11.64 -20.50 44.55
CA PRO A 1130 11.71 -20.15 45.97
C PRO A 1130 13.01 -19.42 46.33
N GLN A 1131 12.94 -18.48 47.27
CA GLN A 1131 14.06 -17.61 47.65
C GLN A 1131 15.33 -18.41 48.04
N ALA A 1132 15.16 -19.51 48.78
CA ALA A 1132 16.26 -20.38 49.19
C ALA A 1132 16.95 -21.09 47.99
N SER A 1133 16.16 -21.49 46.99
CA SER A 1133 16.66 -22.09 45.75
C SER A 1133 17.44 -21.07 44.92
N MET A 1134 16.96 -19.82 44.85
CA MET A 1134 17.68 -18.73 44.16
C MET A 1134 18.99 -18.38 44.87
N ALA A 1135 18.99 -18.28 46.19
CA ALA A 1135 20.21 -18.05 46.97
C ALA A 1135 21.24 -19.19 46.77
N SER A 1136 20.78 -20.45 46.72
CA SER A 1136 21.63 -21.60 46.39
C SER A 1136 22.22 -21.50 44.97
N LEU A 1137 21.43 -21.12 43.97
CA LEU A 1137 21.87 -20.89 42.59
C LEU A 1137 22.95 -19.81 42.53
N GLN A 1138 22.71 -18.66 43.17
CA GLN A 1138 23.64 -17.53 43.22
C GLN A 1138 24.97 -17.93 43.89
N LEU A 1139 24.91 -18.61 45.04
CA LEU A 1139 26.09 -19.15 45.71
C LEU A 1139 26.88 -20.14 44.83
N LYS A 1140 26.19 -20.91 43.98
CA LYS A 1140 26.84 -21.83 43.04
C LYS A 1140 27.50 -21.08 41.88
N ILE A 1141 26.85 -20.06 41.32
CA ILE A 1141 27.42 -19.17 40.29
C ILE A 1141 28.71 -18.48 40.78
N LEU A 1142 28.78 -18.08 42.05
CA LEU A 1142 29.98 -17.49 42.66
C LEU A 1142 31.20 -18.42 42.73
N GLN A 1143 31.05 -19.72 42.45
CA GLN A 1143 32.17 -20.67 42.35
C GLN A 1143 32.86 -20.66 40.96
N GLY A 1144 32.50 -19.71 40.09
CA GLY A 1144 33.12 -19.53 38.77
C GLY A 1144 32.81 -20.67 37.81
N GLU A 1145 33.77 -21.03 36.97
CA GLU A 1145 33.59 -22.00 35.87
C GLU A 1145 33.05 -23.36 36.34
N VAL A 1146 33.54 -23.88 37.47
CA VAL A 1146 33.09 -25.17 38.04
C VAL A 1146 31.63 -25.09 38.48
N GLY A 1147 31.26 -24.02 39.17
CA GLY A 1147 29.88 -23.81 39.62
C GLY A 1147 28.90 -23.58 38.47
N LEU A 1148 29.30 -22.77 37.49
CA LEU A 1148 28.52 -22.52 36.27
C LEU A 1148 28.32 -23.79 35.44
N LYS A 1149 29.31 -24.68 35.39
CA LYS A 1149 29.18 -25.97 34.73
C LYS A 1149 28.13 -26.84 35.43
N GLU A 1150 28.22 -27.02 36.75
CA GLU A 1150 27.24 -27.83 37.50
C GLU A 1150 25.81 -27.29 37.40
N VAL A 1151 25.64 -25.95 37.45
CA VAL A 1151 24.33 -25.30 37.20
C VAL A 1151 23.84 -25.63 35.79
N THR A 1152 24.69 -25.45 34.79
CA THR A 1152 24.36 -25.65 33.38
C THR A 1152 23.99 -27.11 33.08
N ASP A 1153 24.81 -28.06 33.52
CA ASP A 1153 24.59 -29.49 33.36
C ASP A 1153 23.24 -29.91 33.97
N SER A 1154 22.87 -29.33 35.11
CA SER A 1154 21.61 -29.63 35.80
C SER A 1154 20.38 -29.03 35.12
N VAL A 1155 20.38 -27.73 34.78
CA VAL A 1155 19.22 -27.09 34.11
C VAL A 1155 19.10 -27.42 32.63
N CYS A 1156 20.15 -27.99 32.00
CA CYS A 1156 20.10 -28.47 30.61
C CYS A 1156 19.79 -29.97 30.49
N ASN A 1157 19.59 -30.69 31.60
CA ASN A 1157 19.19 -32.09 31.62
C ASN A 1157 17.70 -32.27 31.24
N VAL A 1158 17.34 -31.80 30.04
CA VAL A 1158 15.99 -31.88 29.46
C VAL A 1158 15.89 -33.11 28.57
N ASN A 1159 14.89 -33.95 28.84
CA ASN A 1159 14.56 -35.13 28.05
C ASN A 1159 13.04 -35.31 27.91
N SER A 1160 12.43 -34.71 26.88
CA SER A 1160 11.00 -34.79 26.60
C SER A 1160 10.48 -36.20 26.28
N ALA A 1161 11.35 -37.15 25.92
CA ALA A 1161 10.92 -38.54 25.69
C ALA A 1161 10.68 -39.27 27.03
N MET A 1162 11.53 -39.00 28.02
CA MET A 1162 11.42 -39.55 29.38
C MET A 1162 10.58 -38.68 30.33
N ALA A 1163 10.29 -37.43 29.98
CA ALA A 1163 9.44 -36.56 30.77
C ALA A 1163 7.99 -37.10 30.85
N GLU A 1164 7.34 -36.94 32.00
CA GLU A 1164 6.07 -37.63 32.31
C GLU A 1164 4.89 -36.66 32.46
N ALA A 1165 3.67 -37.15 32.28
CA ALA A 1165 2.45 -36.50 32.78
C ALA A 1165 1.82 -37.36 33.90
N TRP A 1166 0.70 -36.91 34.47
CA TRP A 1166 -0.04 -37.68 35.48
C TRP A 1166 -1.19 -38.47 34.85
N ASP A 1167 -1.88 -37.88 33.85
CA ASP A 1167 -2.80 -38.62 33.00
C ASP A 1167 -2.01 -39.22 31.83
N SER A 1168 -2.02 -40.55 31.72
CA SER A 1168 -1.29 -41.28 30.68
C SER A 1168 -1.81 -41.01 29.27
N ARG A 1169 -3.06 -40.55 29.11
CA ARG A 1169 -3.65 -40.17 27.82
C ARG A 1169 -3.14 -38.81 27.37
N ASP A 1170 -3.02 -37.85 28.30
CA ASP A 1170 -2.42 -36.55 28.02
C ASP A 1170 -0.92 -36.69 27.75
N GLU A 1171 -0.21 -37.56 28.49
CA GLU A 1171 1.19 -37.87 28.19
C GLU A 1171 1.34 -38.44 26.78
N ALA A 1172 0.58 -39.49 26.45
CA ALA A 1172 0.61 -40.10 25.13
C ALA A 1172 0.26 -39.10 24.03
N LYS A 1173 -0.72 -38.21 24.26
CA LYS A 1173 -1.09 -37.16 23.32
C LYS A 1173 0.05 -36.18 23.07
N VAL A 1174 0.65 -35.59 24.11
CA VAL A 1174 1.74 -34.61 23.93
C VAL A 1174 2.98 -35.28 23.32
N LYS A 1175 3.31 -36.50 23.75
CA LYS A 1175 4.42 -37.27 23.17
C LYS A 1175 4.20 -37.60 21.69
N ALA A 1176 2.99 -38.01 21.31
CA ALA A 1176 2.62 -38.19 19.90
C ALA A 1176 2.71 -36.87 19.13
N THR A 1177 2.10 -35.78 19.63
CA THR A 1177 2.16 -34.45 18.99
C THR A 1177 3.61 -33.99 18.77
N ILE A 1178 4.52 -34.18 19.73
CA ILE A 1178 5.94 -33.86 19.56
C ILE A 1178 6.58 -34.75 18.49
N GLN A 1179 6.37 -36.08 18.58
CA GLN A 1179 6.98 -37.06 17.69
C GLN A 1179 6.52 -36.91 16.23
N ASP A 1180 5.25 -36.58 16.01
CA ASP A 1180 4.62 -36.44 14.70
C ASP A 1180 4.91 -35.08 14.03
N THR A 1181 5.37 -34.07 14.79
CA THR A 1181 5.63 -32.71 14.27
C THR A 1181 7.10 -32.36 14.13
N VAL A 1182 7.87 -32.42 15.22
CA VAL A 1182 9.25 -31.88 15.28
C VAL A 1182 10.29 -32.84 15.86
N GLY A 1183 9.84 -33.90 16.54
CA GLY A 1183 10.67 -34.87 17.25
C GLY A 1183 11.20 -34.35 18.60
N PHE A 1184 11.40 -35.28 19.55
CA PHE A 1184 11.81 -34.97 20.92
C PHE A 1184 13.13 -34.17 21.00
N GLU A 1185 14.13 -34.48 20.16
CA GLU A 1185 15.42 -33.79 20.25
C GLU A 1185 15.36 -32.33 19.76
N TYR A 1186 14.38 -31.99 18.91
CA TYR A 1186 14.13 -30.59 18.54
C TYR A 1186 13.55 -29.81 19.73
N VAL A 1187 12.57 -30.40 20.43
CA VAL A 1187 11.99 -29.84 21.67
C VAL A 1187 13.07 -29.66 22.73
N ASN A 1188 13.82 -30.72 23.04
CA ASN A 1188 14.94 -30.68 24.00
C ASN A 1188 15.91 -29.53 23.72
N ARG A 1189 16.37 -29.39 22.47
CA ARG A 1189 17.33 -28.35 22.07
C ARG A 1189 16.81 -26.93 22.33
N HIS A 1190 15.53 -26.68 22.06
CA HIS A 1190 14.92 -25.36 22.26
C HIS A 1190 14.74 -25.03 23.74
N VAL A 1191 14.29 -25.99 24.55
CA VAL A 1191 14.14 -25.79 26.00
C VAL A 1191 15.51 -25.62 26.68
N ARG A 1192 16.52 -26.43 26.32
CA ARG A 1192 17.92 -26.23 26.77
C ARG A 1192 18.43 -24.82 26.43
N LYS A 1193 18.15 -24.31 25.22
CA LYS A 1193 18.53 -22.94 24.82
C LYS A 1193 17.86 -21.88 25.71
N ALA A 1194 16.58 -22.05 26.04
CA ALA A 1194 15.87 -21.13 26.94
C ALA A 1194 16.46 -21.12 28.35
N MET A 1195 16.78 -22.30 28.90
CA MET A 1195 17.44 -22.43 30.21
C MET A 1195 18.81 -21.75 30.23
N LEU A 1196 19.63 -21.98 29.19
CA LEU A 1196 20.94 -21.31 29.04
C LEU A 1196 20.82 -19.78 28.96
N GLN A 1197 19.83 -19.27 28.21
CA GLN A 1197 19.58 -17.83 28.10
C GLN A 1197 19.19 -17.22 29.45
N TRP A 1198 18.31 -17.89 30.20
CA TRP A 1198 17.92 -17.47 31.55
C TRP A 1198 19.11 -17.49 32.53
N ILE A 1199 19.89 -18.56 32.60
CA ILE A 1199 21.11 -18.60 33.43
C ILE A 1199 22.08 -17.48 33.04
N GLY A 1200 22.25 -17.19 31.75
CA GLY A 1200 23.06 -16.06 31.27
C GLY A 1200 22.59 -14.70 31.79
N THR A 1201 21.29 -14.49 31.96
CA THR A 1201 20.72 -13.29 32.61
C THR A 1201 21.04 -13.27 34.10
N VAL A 1202 20.79 -14.37 34.83
CA VAL A 1202 21.08 -14.46 36.28
C VAL A 1202 22.56 -14.19 36.57
N VAL A 1203 23.47 -14.75 35.78
CA VAL A 1203 24.92 -14.53 35.93
C VAL A 1203 25.28 -13.05 35.73
N ARG A 1204 24.67 -12.37 34.75
CA ARG A 1204 24.90 -10.94 34.50
C ARG A 1204 24.40 -10.08 35.66
N GLU A 1205 23.22 -10.36 36.18
CA GLU A 1205 22.65 -9.66 37.34
C GLU A 1205 23.53 -9.86 38.59
N GLN A 1206 24.03 -11.07 38.83
CA GLN A 1206 24.97 -11.32 39.93
C GLN A 1206 26.29 -10.57 39.76
N PHE A 1207 26.84 -10.53 38.54
CA PHE A 1207 28.06 -9.76 38.28
C PHE A 1207 27.85 -8.27 38.49
N GLN A 1208 26.72 -7.70 38.03
CA GLN A 1208 26.38 -6.30 38.26
C GLN A 1208 26.25 -6.00 39.76
N ASN A 1209 25.53 -6.83 40.52
CA ASN A 1209 25.41 -6.68 41.98
C ASN A 1209 26.77 -6.68 42.71
N LEU A 1210 27.74 -7.46 42.23
CA LEU A 1210 29.12 -7.45 42.78
C LEU A 1210 29.88 -6.17 42.42
N VAL A 1211 29.72 -5.66 41.20
CA VAL A 1211 30.30 -4.38 40.76
C VAL A 1211 29.72 -3.23 41.58
N ASP A 1212 28.40 -3.18 41.74
CA ASP A 1212 27.70 -2.13 42.50
C ASP A 1212 28.14 -2.15 43.98
N GLN A 1213 28.28 -3.34 44.59
CA GLN A 1213 28.82 -3.49 45.95
C GLN A 1213 30.30 -3.06 46.06
N ALA A 1214 31.12 -3.31 45.04
CA ALA A 1214 32.51 -2.88 45.01
C ALA A 1214 32.63 -1.35 44.84
N GLN A 1215 31.81 -0.76 43.97
CA GLN A 1215 31.71 0.69 43.81
C GLN A 1215 31.23 1.38 45.09
N GLU A 1216 30.26 0.80 45.80
CA GLU A 1216 29.75 1.36 47.06
C GLU A 1216 30.79 1.27 48.20
N ARG A 1217 31.53 0.16 48.32
CA ARG A 1217 32.67 0.08 49.25
C ARG A 1217 33.76 1.10 48.91
N SER A 1218 34.09 1.24 47.62
CA SER A 1218 35.05 2.22 47.12
C SER A 1218 34.63 3.67 47.49
N ARG A 1219 33.34 4.01 47.33
CA ARG A 1219 32.80 5.32 47.78
C ARG A 1219 32.93 5.53 49.28
N GLN A 1220 32.63 4.51 50.08
CA GLN A 1220 32.71 4.57 51.55
C GLN A 1220 34.16 4.67 52.07
N GLU A 1221 35.13 4.08 51.36
CA GLU A 1221 36.55 4.12 51.73
C GLU A 1221 37.29 5.38 51.26
N LEU A 1222 36.95 5.94 50.08
CA LEU A 1222 37.68 7.08 49.48
C LEU A 1222 37.10 8.46 49.82
N GLY A 1223 35.84 8.54 50.23
CA GLY A 1223 35.15 9.82 50.41
C GLY A 1223 34.85 10.56 49.10
N ASP A 1224 34.04 11.61 49.18
CA ASP A 1224 33.32 12.21 48.04
C ASP A 1224 34.19 13.12 47.12
N ARG A 1225 35.44 12.69 46.82
CA ARG A 1225 36.42 13.43 46.00
C ARG A 1225 37.34 12.53 45.16
N SER A 1226 36.78 11.73 44.25
CA SER A 1226 37.53 11.19 43.11
C SER A 1226 36.62 10.87 41.92
N PRO A 1227 36.97 11.25 40.67
CA PRO A 1227 36.10 11.07 39.50
C PRO A 1227 36.28 9.71 38.78
N PHE A 1228 36.88 8.71 39.44
CA PHE A 1228 37.08 7.38 38.85
C PHE A 1228 35.95 6.43 39.24
N THR A 1229 34.91 6.38 38.39
CA THR A 1229 34.02 5.21 38.30
C THR A 1229 34.77 4.07 37.61
N VAL A 1230 34.87 2.92 38.28
CA VAL A 1230 35.37 1.64 37.75
C VAL A 1230 34.27 0.94 36.96
#